data_AF-A0A0N0PAV5-F1
#
_entry.id   AF-A0A0N0PAV5-F1
#
_cell.length_a   1.000
_cell.length_b   1.000
_cell.length_c   1.000
_cell.angle_alpha   90.00
_cell.angle_beta   90.00
_cell.angle_gamma   90.00
#
_symmetry.space_group_name_H-M   'P 1'
#
loop_
_entity.id
_entity.type
_entity.pdbx_description
1 polymer ?
#
loop_
_entity_poly.entity_id
_entity_poly.type
_entity_poly.pdbx_seq_one_letter_code
_entity_poly.pdbx_strand_id
1 'polypeptide(L)'
;MSADYATNPALNTLRDYLRIRSVHPNVNYDECLTFLRGQAAAIGLPVQVFEVVPKKPVLVMTWEGLQPDLPSILLNSHMDVVPVFEKSWKHPPFAAEIVDGVIYGRGVQDMKSVAVQYLEAVRRLKNKGIRLKRTVHLSFVPDEEVGGAKGMAEFVKTDHYKNLRVGFALDEGIACATEEYQVFNGERTIWHLNVVCPGKSGHGSLLLPDTCGEKVRISDGVLEGKVTNNGHKGKIYSFRGIPYAQPPLGDLRFKAPQPVKPWNGVRDAKKLGNECYQYNIFSKTLNQGSEDCLYINVFSPNLKPTNPLPVMVWIHGGGFTCGSGTDESYGPDYLIRHDTPKTYPEKDEKEIYEFFKALRFETLVKKHITVTYAETNKELLFVPFSIVVEKQFGDNERFMVAEPIEVLRNCGIHDGVDVMEGYTEDEGVVFLTAGKDVYKMISQANKYPEFLVPKTMSIYCPLIDQMEVGKMIKQFYFKDEEVSMDNLYNLLKYFGAESFKYPTILFQKICAKRGKNNIFLYKFTCKSELNVFKHIMGVEDFILRDKTLVSHGDDLPYIFHIKLLTDINPKIATNSRALKMIDQVTKLWTNFAKYGNPTPDESLGVIWKPYTLEGQDFLDIGENLVAGTRPDKDELEFWERIYTKYCPKYAP
;
A
#
# COMPACT_ATOMS: atom_id res chain seq x y z
N MET A 1 13.70 44.23 -1.90
CA MET A 1 15.03 44.90 -1.99
C MET A 1 15.99 43.87 -2.56
N SER A 2 16.88 44.24 -3.47
CA SER A 2 17.98 43.36 -3.89
C SER A 2 19.03 43.32 -2.78
N ALA A 3 19.05 42.25 -1.98
CA ALA A 3 20.18 42.00 -1.10
C ALA A 3 21.41 41.69 -1.97
N ASP A 4 22.52 42.39 -1.74
CA ASP A 4 23.77 42.07 -2.42
C ASP A 4 24.37 40.79 -1.80
N TYR A 5 24.04 39.65 -2.41
CA TYR A 5 24.49 38.35 -1.95
C TYR A 5 26.02 38.18 -1.99
N ALA A 6 26.74 38.99 -2.78
CA ALA A 6 28.20 38.91 -2.89
C ALA A 6 28.92 39.47 -1.65
N THR A 7 28.33 40.45 -0.95
CA THR A 7 28.93 41.08 0.25
C THR A 7 28.48 40.48 1.58
N ASN A 8 27.57 39.50 1.58
CA ASN A 8 27.10 38.84 2.80
C ASN A 8 28.17 37.89 3.41
N PRO A 9 28.71 38.17 4.62
CA PRO A 9 29.81 37.38 5.20
C PRO A 9 29.44 35.92 5.49
N ALA A 10 28.17 35.63 5.78
CA ALA A 10 27.68 34.27 6.02
C ALA A 10 27.73 33.42 4.75
N LEU A 11 27.35 34.01 3.60
CA LEU A 11 27.37 33.31 2.32
C LEU A 11 28.79 33.07 1.84
N ASN A 12 29.71 34.02 2.03
CA ASN A 12 31.12 33.80 1.70
C ASN A 12 31.75 32.74 2.63
N THR A 13 31.45 32.77 3.94
CA THR A 13 31.84 31.71 4.89
C THR A 13 31.37 30.32 4.44
N LEU A 14 30.12 30.20 3.99
CA LEU A 14 29.58 28.95 3.45
C LEU A 14 30.29 28.53 2.17
N ARG A 15 30.52 29.45 1.23
CA ARG A 15 31.20 29.16 -0.04
C ARG A 15 32.64 28.67 0.16
N ASP A 16 33.33 29.18 1.17
CA ASP A 16 34.67 28.70 1.52
C ASP A 16 34.64 27.30 2.16
N TYR A 17 33.64 26.98 2.99
CA TYR A 17 33.48 25.61 3.52
C TYR A 17 33.11 24.59 2.43
N LEU A 18 32.33 25.02 1.44
CA LEU A 18 31.91 24.21 0.27
C LEU A 18 33.03 23.96 -0.74
N ARG A 19 34.14 24.71 -0.70
CA ARG A 19 35.32 24.45 -1.53
C ARG A 19 36.16 23.27 -1.03
N ILE A 20 36.00 22.91 0.24
CA ILE A 20 36.74 21.83 0.88
C ILE A 20 36.17 20.47 0.47
N ARG A 21 37.04 19.63 -0.11
CA ARG A 21 36.67 18.36 -0.75
C ARG A 21 36.64 17.18 0.24
N SER A 22 35.85 17.31 1.30
CA SER A 22 35.65 16.27 2.33
C SER A 22 34.79 15.08 1.87
N VAL A 23 35.04 14.57 0.66
CA VAL A 23 34.14 13.67 -0.08
C VAL A 23 34.48 12.19 0.07
N HIS A 24 33.45 11.37 0.29
CA HIS A 24 33.56 9.90 0.40
C HIS A 24 34.00 9.22 -0.92
N PRO A 25 34.62 8.03 -0.86
CA PRO A 25 34.96 7.25 0.35
C PRO A 25 36.30 7.64 1.00
N ASN A 26 37.11 8.46 0.32
CA ASN A 26 38.48 8.79 0.74
C ASN A 26 38.55 10.21 1.36
N VAL A 27 37.71 10.47 2.37
CA VAL A 27 37.60 11.79 3.00
C VAL A 27 38.93 12.20 3.65
N ASN A 28 39.41 13.42 3.34
CA ASN A 28 40.35 14.12 4.20
C ASN A 28 39.60 15.21 5.00
N TYR A 29 39.82 15.22 6.32
CA TYR A 29 39.23 16.18 7.25
C TYR A 29 40.15 17.35 7.60
N ASP A 30 41.44 17.30 7.28
CA ASP A 30 42.43 18.32 7.71
C ASP A 30 42.06 19.74 7.26
N GLU A 31 41.54 19.89 6.05
CA GLU A 31 41.02 21.16 5.53
C GLU A 31 39.78 21.63 6.31
N CYS A 32 38.82 20.73 6.61
CA CYS A 32 37.64 21.04 7.43
C CYS A 32 38.07 21.49 8.84
N LEU A 33 38.98 20.76 9.49
CA LEU A 33 39.53 21.13 10.80
C LEU A 33 40.22 22.50 10.75
N THR A 34 40.96 22.79 9.68
CA THR A 34 41.67 24.07 9.50
C THR A 34 40.68 25.23 9.34
N PHE A 35 39.66 25.07 8.49
CA PHE A 35 38.58 26.04 8.31
C PHE A 35 37.82 26.27 9.61
N LEU A 36 37.37 25.21 10.28
CA LEU A 36 36.60 25.29 11.52
C LEU A 36 37.41 25.94 12.65
N ARG A 37 38.71 25.64 12.80
CA ARG A 37 39.62 26.34 13.72
C ARG A 37 39.70 27.84 13.41
N GLY A 38 39.78 28.22 12.13
CA GLY A 38 39.74 29.62 11.69
C GLY A 38 38.43 30.33 12.07
N GLN A 39 37.29 29.69 11.83
CA GLN A 39 35.98 30.22 12.21
C GLN A 39 35.85 30.38 13.74
N ALA A 40 36.31 29.41 14.51
CA ALA A 40 36.31 29.44 15.98
C ALA A 40 37.20 30.58 16.52
N ALA A 41 38.41 30.75 15.98
CA ALA A 41 39.32 31.83 16.35
C ALA A 41 38.69 33.21 16.06
N ALA A 42 38.07 33.39 14.90
CA ALA A 42 37.35 34.62 14.53
C ALA A 42 36.11 34.92 15.40
N ILE A 43 35.55 33.92 16.09
CA ILE A 43 34.44 34.07 17.05
C ILE A 43 34.98 34.17 18.50
N GLY A 44 36.27 33.89 18.73
CA GLY A 44 36.86 33.77 20.07
C GLY A 44 36.27 32.58 20.84
N LEU A 45 36.30 31.38 20.25
CA LEU A 45 35.91 30.12 20.90
C LEU A 45 37.13 29.21 21.04
N PRO A 46 37.41 28.63 22.24
CA PRO A 46 38.35 27.53 22.36
C PRO A 46 37.87 26.31 21.57
N VAL A 47 38.84 25.58 21.02
CA VAL A 47 38.63 24.38 20.18
C VAL A 47 39.40 23.20 20.76
N GLN A 48 38.78 22.03 20.78
CA GLN A 48 39.42 20.74 21.01
C GLN A 48 39.15 19.82 19.82
N VAL A 49 40.05 18.88 19.54
CA VAL A 49 39.87 17.86 18.50
C VAL A 49 40.23 16.51 19.09
N PHE A 50 39.36 15.52 18.89
CA PHE A 50 39.46 14.18 19.45
C PHE A 50 39.48 13.15 18.32
N GLU A 51 40.54 12.35 18.22
CA GLU A 51 40.68 11.29 17.23
C GLU A 51 40.48 9.93 17.90
N VAL A 52 39.21 9.58 18.16
CA VAL A 52 38.84 8.33 18.86
C VAL A 52 39.05 7.10 17.95
N VAL A 53 38.82 7.28 16.65
CA VAL A 53 39.18 6.31 15.61
C VAL A 53 40.18 7.00 14.67
N PRO A 54 41.30 6.35 14.30
CA PRO A 54 42.32 6.97 13.44
C PRO A 54 41.75 7.52 12.12
N LYS A 55 42.17 8.73 11.75
CA LYS A 55 41.67 9.54 10.62
C LYS A 55 40.18 9.91 10.67
N LYS A 56 39.52 9.75 11.82
CA LYS A 56 38.14 10.19 12.06
C LYS A 56 38.10 11.15 13.26
N PRO A 57 38.53 12.41 13.05
CA PRO A 57 38.57 13.42 14.11
C PRO A 57 37.19 14.05 14.34
N VAL A 58 36.79 14.19 15.61
CA VAL A 58 35.67 15.03 16.05
C VAL A 58 36.22 16.36 16.56
N LEU A 59 35.76 17.48 16.01
CA LEU A 59 36.11 18.83 16.48
C LEU A 59 34.99 19.37 17.38
N VAL A 60 35.34 19.91 18.55
CA VAL A 60 34.40 20.56 19.47
C VAL A 60 34.84 22.00 19.72
N MET A 61 33.93 22.95 19.51
CA MET A 61 34.06 24.34 19.93
C MET A 61 33.21 24.60 21.17
N THR A 62 33.68 25.44 22.10
CA THR A 62 32.95 25.71 23.35
C THR A 62 32.70 27.20 23.54
N TRP A 63 31.43 27.60 23.66
CA TRP A 63 31.03 28.89 24.22
C TRP A 63 30.58 28.70 25.67
N GLU A 64 31.47 29.02 26.61
CA GLU A 64 31.18 28.94 28.04
C GLU A 64 30.04 29.88 28.46
N GLY A 65 29.13 29.36 29.28
CA GLY A 65 27.98 30.09 29.83
C GLY A 65 28.25 30.72 31.20
N LEU A 66 27.33 31.55 31.66
CA LEU A 66 27.40 32.20 32.98
C LEU A 66 27.30 31.20 34.16
N GLN A 67 26.82 29.99 33.93
CA GLN A 67 26.71 28.91 34.91
C GLN A 67 27.19 27.59 34.26
N PRO A 68 28.51 27.37 34.12
CA PRO A 68 29.08 26.24 33.38
C PRO A 68 28.80 24.88 34.03
N ASP A 69 28.37 24.85 35.30
CA ASP A 69 27.89 23.64 35.98
C ASP A 69 26.50 23.15 35.54
N LEU A 70 25.74 23.98 34.83
CA LEU A 70 24.47 23.52 34.27
C LEU A 70 24.71 22.59 33.07
N PRO A 71 23.84 21.58 32.86
CA PRO A 71 23.89 20.76 31.66
C PRO A 71 23.87 21.64 30.40
N SER A 72 24.83 21.38 29.52
CA SER A 72 25.12 22.20 28.34
C SER A 72 24.17 21.91 27.18
N ILE A 73 24.20 22.75 26.17
CA ILE A 73 23.54 22.52 24.89
C ILE A 73 24.60 22.10 23.87
N LEU A 74 24.38 21.00 23.17
CA LEU A 74 25.16 20.61 22.01
C LEU A 74 24.43 21.02 20.73
N LEU A 75 25.18 21.55 19.76
CA LEU A 75 24.77 21.74 18.38
C LEU A 75 25.67 20.84 17.52
N ASN A 76 25.15 19.71 17.04
CA ASN A 76 25.93 18.75 16.25
C ASN A 76 25.78 19.01 14.74
N SER A 77 26.81 18.68 13.97
CA SER A 77 26.82 18.71 12.50
C SER A 77 27.96 17.82 12.02
N HIS A 78 27.92 17.35 10.77
CA HIS A 78 29.03 16.59 10.18
C HIS A 78 29.97 17.42 9.28
N MET A 79 31.08 16.82 8.87
CA MET A 79 32.12 17.42 8.01
C MET A 79 32.25 16.76 6.64
N ASP A 80 31.77 15.52 6.49
CA ASP A 80 31.83 14.72 5.27
C ASP A 80 30.93 15.32 4.16
N VAL A 81 30.99 14.73 2.97
CA VAL A 81 29.92 14.77 1.97
C VAL A 81 29.88 13.48 1.14
N VAL A 82 28.69 13.07 0.67
CA VAL A 82 28.49 11.98 -0.30
C VAL A 82 29.30 12.18 -1.60
N PRO A 83 29.67 11.09 -2.29
CA PRO A 83 30.41 11.12 -3.55
C PRO A 83 29.85 12.07 -4.62
N VAL A 84 30.71 12.57 -5.51
CA VAL A 84 30.31 13.42 -6.64
C VAL A 84 30.72 12.83 -7.99
N PHE A 85 29.82 12.96 -8.96
CA PHE A 85 30.06 12.63 -10.36
C PHE A 85 30.22 13.94 -11.15
N GLU A 86 31.42 14.52 -11.15
CA GLU A 86 31.65 15.91 -11.59
C GLU A 86 31.12 16.23 -13.00
N LYS A 87 31.16 15.26 -13.93
CA LYS A 87 30.63 15.39 -15.30
C LYS A 87 29.10 15.62 -15.36
N SER A 88 28.37 15.29 -14.30
CA SER A 88 26.91 15.47 -14.18
C SER A 88 26.53 16.82 -13.55
N TRP A 89 27.50 17.62 -13.11
CA TRP A 89 27.26 18.92 -12.46
C TRP A 89 27.33 20.06 -13.48
N LYS A 90 26.31 20.93 -13.49
CA LYS A 90 26.27 22.14 -14.33
C LYS A 90 27.27 23.23 -13.88
N HIS A 91 27.55 23.25 -12.57
CA HIS A 91 28.50 24.13 -11.90
C HIS A 91 29.44 23.25 -11.06
N PRO A 92 30.77 23.43 -11.08
CA PRO A 92 31.68 22.48 -10.45
C PRO A 92 31.36 22.30 -8.95
N PRO A 93 31.23 21.06 -8.43
CA PRO A 93 30.62 20.78 -7.12
C PRO A 93 31.34 21.42 -5.92
N PHE A 94 32.58 21.86 -6.09
CA PHE A 94 33.38 22.50 -5.04
C PHE A 94 33.90 23.89 -5.47
N ALA A 95 33.32 24.53 -6.50
CA ALA A 95 33.63 25.93 -6.83
C ALA A 95 32.86 26.93 -5.94
N ALA A 96 31.70 26.51 -5.42
CA ALA A 96 30.74 27.33 -4.69
C ALA A 96 30.35 28.60 -5.50
N GLU A 97 29.79 28.36 -6.69
CA GLU A 97 29.32 29.41 -7.59
C GLU A 97 27.99 29.98 -7.10
N ILE A 98 27.76 31.28 -7.28
CA ILE A 98 26.44 31.90 -7.13
C ILE A 98 25.94 32.25 -8.53
N VAL A 99 24.77 31.72 -8.90
CA VAL A 99 24.10 32.03 -10.17
C VAL A 99 22.63 32.33 -9.86
N ASP A 100 22.14 33.47 -10.34
CA ASP A 100 20.77 33.96 -10.15
C ASP A 100 20.26 33.95 -8.69
N GLY A 101 21.20 34.13 -7.73
CA GLY A 101 20.93 34.13 -6.29
C GLY A 101 21.01 32.77 -5.60
N VAL A 102 21.22 31.67 -6.35
CA VAL A 102 21.36 30.30 -5.84
C VAL A 102 22.84 29.93 -5.72
N ILE A 103 23.24 29.27 -4.63
CA ILE A 103 24.60 28.77 -4.43
C ILE A 103 24.69 27.29 -4.82
N TYR A 104 25.58 26.96 -5.75
CA TYR A 104 25.79 25.59 -6.24
C TYR A 104 27.05 24.96 -5.63
N GLY A 105 26.88 23.83 -4.94
CA GLY A 105 27.97 23.01 -4.44
C GLY A 105 27.50 21.77 -3.67
N ARG A 106 28.37 20.76 -3.52
CA ARG A 106 28.15 19.61 -2.65
C ARG A 106 28.44 20.03 -1.20
N GLY A 107 27.52 19.75 -0.30
CA GLY A 107 27.53 20.26 1.08
C GLY A 107 26.50 21.37 1.36
N VAL A 108 25.84 21.93 0.33
CA VAL A 108 24.97 23.12 0.49
C VAL A 108 23.76 22.85 1.39
N GLN A 109 23.06 21.73 1.20
CA GLN A 109 21.90 21.36 2.01
C GLN A 109 22.25 20.36 3.12
N ASP A 110 23.31 19.57 2.91
CA ASP A 110 23.71 18.46 3.76
C ASP A 110 25.25 18.42 3.84
N MET A 111 25.89 18.91 4.91
CA MET A 111 25.28 19.69 6.01
C MET A 111 26.05 20.98 6.35
N LYS A 112 26.89 21.45 5.41
CA LYS A 112 27.79 22.59 5.61
C LYS A 112 27.07 23.94 5.78
N SER A 113 25.80 24.07 5.37
CA SER A 113 24.99 25.26 5.64
C SER A 113 24.58 25.37 7.11
N VAL A 114 24.04 24.31 7.72
CA VAL A 114 23.63 24.32 9.14
C VAL A 114 24.84 24.51 10.06
N ALA A 115 25.97 23.88 9.74
CA ALA A 115 27.27 24.18 10.37
C ALA A 115 27.60 25.69 10.40
N VAL A 116 27.46 26.37 9.26
CA VAL A 116 27.72 27.82 9.14
C VAL A 116 26.62 28.66 9.79
N GLN A 117 25.37 28.22 9.78
CA GLN A 117 24.27 28.87 10.48
C GLN A 117 24.48 28.86 12.00
N TYR A 118 24.95 27.76 12.59
CA TYR A 118 25.30 27.69 14.00
C TYR A 118 26.48 28.63 14.35
N LEU A 119 27.53 28.63 13.53
CA LEU A 119 28.68 29.55 13.68
C LEU A 119 28.23 31.02 13.59
N GLU A 120 27.39 31.37 12.63
CA GLU A 120 26.84 32.72 12.46
C GLU A 120 25.88 33.14 13.58
N ALA A 121 25.02 32.24 14.06
CA ALA A 121 24.14 32.50 15.19
C ALA A 121 24.95 32.83 16.45
N VAL A 122 25.96 32.02 16.77
CA VAL A 122 26.86 32.25 17.91
C VAL A 122 27.66 33.54 17.73
N ARG A 123 28.23 33.79 16.54
CA ARG A 123 28.93 35.03 16.19
C ARG A 123 28.06 36.27 16.41
N ARG A 124 26.83 36.26 15.87
CA ARG A 124 25.88 37.38 15.98
C ARG A 124 25.42 37.63 17.42
N LEU A 125 25.20 36.57 18.20
CA LEU A 125 24.84 36.69 19.61
C LEU A 125 26.01 37.23 20.45
N LYS A 126 27.24 36.71 20.27
CA LYS A 126 28.44 37.23 20.97
C LYS A 126 28.74 38.68 20.62
N ASN A 127 28.62 39.06 19.35
CA ASN A 127 28.82 40.44 18.89
C ASN A 127 27.74 41.42 19.41
N LYS A 128 26.51 40.93 19.66
CA LYS A 128 25.46 41.67 20.38
C LYS A 128 25.69 41.73 21.91
N GLY A 129 26.82 41.26 22.42
CA GLY A 129 27.15 41.25 23.85
C GLY A 129 26.41 40.21 24.67
N ILE A 130 25.62 39.32 24.05
CA ILE A 130 24.82 38.31 24.77
C ILE A 130 25.73 37.39 25.59
N ARG A 131 25.20 36.91 26.72
CA ARG A 131 25.79 35.87 27.56
C ARG A 131 24.72 34.84 27.86
N LEU A 132 24.99 33.58 27.52
CA LEU A 132 24.04 32.48 27.73
C LEU A 132 24.17 31.92 29.15
N LYS A 133 23.06 31.44 29.72
CA LYS A 133 23.06 30.86 31.07
C LYS A 133 23.83 29.54 31.13
N ARG A 134 23.67 28.70 30.10
CA ARG A 134 24.36 27.41 29.91
C ARG A 134 25.53 27.58 28.96
N THR A 135 26.54 26.71 29.11
CA THR A 135 27.55 26.48 28.07
C THR A 135 26.89 25.89 26.81
N VAL A 136 27.38 26.30 25.64
CA VAL A 136 27.00 25.75 24.34
C VAL A 136 28.24 25.16 23.67
N HIS A 137 28.15 23.91 23.24
CA HIS A 137 29.17 23.26 22.44
C HIS A 137 28.69 23.13 20.99
N LEU A 138 29.61 23.25 20.04
CA LEU A 138 29.37 22.92 18.64
C LEU A 138 30.28 21.73 18.30
N SER A 139 29.70 20.58 17.95
CA SER A 139 30.46 19.41 17.50
C SER A 139 30.39 19.27 15.98
N PHE A 140 31.54 18.97 15.39
CA PHE A 140 31.71 18.69 13.98
C PHE A 140 32.28 17.27 13.86
N VAL A 141 31.44 16.33 13.47
CA VAL A 141 31.74 14.88 13.47
C VAL A 141 32.10 14.35 12.09
N PRO A 142 32.84 13.23 12.02
CA PRO A 142 33.13 12.50 10.79
C PRO A 142 32.25 11.24 10.66
N ASP A 143 32.26 10.62 9.48
CA ASP A 143 31.63 9.31 9.18
C ASP A 143 30.10 9.30 9.21
N GLU A 144 29.45 10.45 9.30
CA GLU A 144 27.98 10.58 9.38
C GLU A 144 27.32 10.01 8.11
N GLU A 145 27.72 10.49 6.93
CA GLU A 145 27.27 10.07 5.59
C GLU A 145 27.46 8.56 5.26
N VAL A 146 27.97 7.76 6.22
CA VAL A 146 28.07 6.29 6.18
C VAL A 146 27.57 5.61 7.49
N GLY A 147 26.74 6.29 8.28
CA GLY A 147 26.05 5.80 9.47
C GLY A 147 26.67 6.17 10.83
N GLY A 148 27.61 7.12 10.89
CA GLY A 148 28.18 7.69 12.11
C GLY A 148 28.99 6.73 13.01
N ALA A 149 29.10 5.45 12.62
CA ALA A 149 29.49 4.34 13.49
C ALA A 149 30.93 4.41 14.02
N LYS A 150 31.84 5.12 13.34
CA LYS A 150 33.23 5.35 13.81
C LYS A 150 33.51 6.80 14.21
N GLY A 151 32.52 7.68 14.07
CA GLY A 151 32.58 9.07 14.49
C GLY A 151 31.87 9.26 15.81
N MET A 152 30.66 9.85 15.76
CA MET A 152 29.88 10.19 16.94
C MET A 152 29.59 8.98 17.84
N ALA A 153 29.29 7.82 17.25
CA ALA A 153 28.93 6.61 18.01
C ALA A 153 30.05 6.11 18.95
N GLU A 154 31.33 6.30 18.59
CA GLU A 154 32.45 6.01 19.50
C GLU A 154 32.77 7.20 20.41
N PHE A 155 32.67 8.44 19.91
CA PHE A 155 32.96 9.63 20.71
C PHE A 155 32.07 9.77 21.95
N VAL A 156 30.77 9.48 21.85
CA VAL A 156 29.83 9.57 22.99
C VAL A 156 30.16 8.64 24.15
N LYS A 157 30.94 7.58 23.92
CA LYS A 157 31.39 6.63 24.97
C LYS A 157 32.55 7.19 25.81
N THR A 158 33.28 8.17 25.28
CA THR A 158 34.49 8.73 25.90
C THR A 158 34.20 9.63 27.09
N ASP A 159 35.16 9.76 28.01
CA ASP A 159 35.07 10.74 29.10
C ASP A 159 35.18 12.18 28.60
N HIS A 160 35.78 12.41 27.43
CA HIS A 160 35.77 13.72 26.77
C HIS A 160 34.34 14.19 26.48
N TYR A 161 33.49 13.34 25.90
CA TYR A 161 32.09 13.67 25.66
C TYR A 161 31.30 13.86 26.97
N LYS A 162 31.49 12.98 27.96
CA LYS A 162 30.84 13.11 29.29
C LYS A 162 31.17 14.44 29.97
N ASN A 163 32.42 14.89 29.84
CA ASN A 163 32.88 16.17 30.39
C ASN A 163 32.30 17.41 29.68
N LEU A 164 31.68 17.27 28.50
CA LEU A 164 30.87 18.34 27.91
C LEU A 164 29.54 18.54 28.66
N ARG A 165 29.10 17.59 29.50
CA ARG A 165 27.88 17.65 30.33
C ARG A 165 26.61 17.96 29.52
N VAL A 166 26.50 17.44 28.30
CA VAL A 166 25.37 17.68 27.38
C VAL A 166 24.05 17.27 28.03
N GLY A 167 23.17 18.23 28.27
CA GLY A 167 21.81 18.01 28.77
C GLY A 167 20.72 18.15 27.72
N PHE A 168 21.05 18.72 26.56
CA PHE A 168 20.19 18.79 25.38
C PHE A 168 21.08 18.86 24.15
N ALA A 169 20.79 18.06 23.14
CA ALA A 169 21.43 18.15 21.84
C ALA A 169 20.38 18.56 20.81
N LEU A 170 20.68 19.57 20.00
CA LEU A 170 20.22 19.56 18.62
C LEU A 170 21.22 18.72 17.86
N ASP A 171 20.75 17.59 17.34
CA ASP A 171 21.45 16.95 16.23
C ASP A 171 21.34 17.84 14.99
N GLU A 172 22.08 17.50 13.94
CA GLU A 172 22.18 18.32 12.72
C GLU A 172 20.84 18.78 12.13
N GLY A 173 19.82 17.92 12.15
CA GLY A 173 18.47 18.24 11.71
C GLY A 173 18.35 18.25 10.18
N ILE A 174 17.87 19.35 9.60
CA ILE A 174 17.74 19.51 8.14
C ILE A 174 17.87 20.99 7.75
N ALA A 175 18.57 21.27 6.64
CA ALA A 175 18.69 22.63 6.12
C ALA A 175 17.33 23.15 5.62
N CYS A 176 16.82 24.21 6.26
CA CYS A 176 15.53 24.80 5.94
C CYS A 176 15.68 26.02 5.00
N ALA A 177 14.73 26.20 4.08
CA ALA A 177 14.72 27.30 3.09
C ALA A 177 14.03 28.59 3.58
N THR A 178 13.54 28.60 4.82
CA THR A 178 12.86 29.71 5.50
C THR A 178 13.63 30.08 6.78
N GLU A 179 13.16 31.06 7.56
CA GLU A 179 13.73 31.38 8.88
C GLU A 179 13.30 30.40 9.99
N GLU A 180 12.59 29.32 9.64
CA GLU A 180 12.06 28.32 10.57
C GLU A 180 13.00 27.10 10.66
N TYR A 181 13.29 26.63 11.88
CA TYR A 181 14.04 25.38 12.11
C TYR A 181 13.08 24.26 12.50
N GLN A 182 13.19 23.12 11.81
CA GLN A 182 12.51 21.89 12.22
C GLN A 182 13.33 21.17 13.30
N VAL A 183 12.68 20.79 14.40
CA VAL A 183 13.30 20.09 15.53
C VAL A 183 12.50 18.83 15.85
N PHE A 184 13.17 17.68 15.87
CA PHE A 184 12.60 16.37 16.16
C PHE A 184 13.12 15.84 17.51
N ASN A 185 12.29 15.15 18.29
CA ASN A 185 12.72 14.56 19.57
C ASN A 185 13.06 13.07 19.42
N GLY A 186 14.35 12.73 19.41
CA GLY A 186 14.88 11.39 19.15
C GLY A 186 14.98 10.48 20.38
N GLU A 187 13.85 10.06 20.98
CA GLU A 187 13.85 9.16 22.15
C GLU A 187 13.81 7.65 21.85
N ARG A 188 13.77 7.23 20.56
CA ARG A 188 13.60 5.82 20.17
C ARG A 188 14.85 5.16 19.60
N THR A 189 15.83 4.93 20.47
CA THR A 189 16.81 3.84 20.30
C THR A 189 16.21 2.49 20.73
N ILE A 190 16.92 1.40 20.47
CA ILE A 190 16.45 0.02 20.72
C ILE A 190 16.32 -0.26 22.23
N TRP A 191 15.21 -0.88 22.67
CA TRP A 191 14.92 -1.14 24.10
C TRP A 191 14.81 -2.62 24.45
N HIS A 192 15.43 -2.99 25.58
CA HIS A 192 15.21 -4.25 26.30
C HIS A 192 14.19 -4.02 27.43
N LEU A 193 13.50 -5.08 27.90
CA LEU A 193 12.24 -4.93 28.63
C LEU A 193 12.17 -5.82 29.89
N ASN A 194 11.54 -5.30 30.95
CA ASN A 194 11.25 -6.03 32.19
C ASN A 194 9.89 -5.56 32.77
N VAL A 195 9.12 -6.43 33.46
CA VAL A 195 7.66 -6.22 33.69
C VAL A 195 7.22 -6.43 35.14
N VAL A 196 6.39 -5.51 35.66
CA VAL A 196 5.63 -5.66 36.93
C VAL A 196 4.23 -5.04 36.78
N CYS A 197 3.18 -5.70 37.26
CA CYS A 197 1.78 -5.30 37.03
C CYS A 197 0.91 -5.39 38.31
N PRO A 198 0.61 -4.26 39.00
CA PRO A 198 -0.38 -4.20 40.08
C PRO A 198 -1.78 -3.81 39.58
N GLY A 199 -2.83 -4.38 40.16
CA GLY A 199 -4.23 -4.09 39.80
C GLY A 199 -5.24 -4.85 40.66
N LYS A 200 -6.53 -4.50 40.56
CA LYS A 200 -7.60 -5.12 41.36
C LYS A 200 -8.06 -6.43 40.72
N SER A 201 -7.94 -7.54 41.44
CA SER A 201 -8.28 -8.88 40.94
C SER A 201 -9.78 -9.16 40.92
N GLY A 202 -10.24 -9.93 39.92
CA GLY A 202 -11.62 -10.40 39.77
C GLY A 202 -11.72 -11.93 39.82
N HIS A 203 -12.93 -12.45 40.00
CA HIS A 203 -13.18 -13.89 40.09
C HIS A 203 -13.24 -14.55 38.70
N GLY A 204 -12.56 -15.68 38.51
CA GLY A 204 -12.29 -16.27 37.19
C GLY A 204 -13.49 -16.81 36.40
N SER A 205 -14.70 -16.78 36.97
CA SER A 205 -15.94 -17.27 36.34
C SER A 205 -16.96 -16.17 35.99
N LEU A 206 -16.76 -14.93 36.45
CA LEU A 206 -17.70 -13.82 36.25
C LEU A 206 -16.96 -12.55 35.81
N LEU A 207 -17.11 -12.21 34.53
CA LEU A 207 -16.60 -10.96 33.95
C LEU A 207 -17.66 -9.86 34.07
N LEU A 208 -17.40 -8.88 34.94
CA LEU A 208 -18.17 -7.65 35.03
C LEU A 208 -17.65 -6.61 34.01
N PRO A 209 -18.45 -5.58 33.68
CA PRO A 209 -17.98 -4.43 32.89
C PRO A 209 -16.77 -3.73 33.53
N ASP A 210 -15.96 -3.09 32.69
CA ASP A 210 -14.72 -2.39 33.06
C ASP A 210 -13.63 -3.28 33.71
N THR A 211 -13.69 -4.58 33.42
CA THR A 211 -12.58 -5.51 33.68
C THR A 211 -11.53 -5.46 32.55
N CYS A 212 -10.31 -5.91 32.83
CA CYS A 212 -9.18 -5.93 31.88
C CYS A 212 -9.34 -6.90 30.69
N GLY A 213 -10.56 -7.34 30.37
CA GLY A 213 -10.89 -8.22 29.23
C GLY A 213 -11.31 -7.50 27.96
N GLU A 214 -11.77 -6.25 28.06
CA GLU A 214 -12.44 -5.53 26.94
C GLU A 214 -11.51 -4.55 26.18
N LYS A 215 -10.29 -4.37 26.69
CA LYS A 215 -9.31 -3.37 26.21
C LYS A 215 -8.08 -4.08 25.63
N VAL A 216 -7.83 -3.90 24.34
CA VAL A 216 -6.72 -4.53 23.59
C VAL A 216 -5.61 -3.50 23.38
N ARG A 217 -4.35 -3.89 23.65
CA ARG A 217 -3.17 -3.07 23.37
C ARG A 217 -2.54 -3.49 22.04
N ILE A 218 -2.22 -2.51 21.20
CA ILE A 218 -1.43 -2.67 19.98
C ILE A 218 -0.17 -1.77 20.07
N SER A 219 0.65 -1.77 19.02
CA SER A 219 1.83 -0.90 18.86
C SER A 219 1.53 0.59 19.10
N ASP A 220 0.36 1.03 18.62
CA ASP A 220 0.01 2.43 18.46
C ASP A 220 -0.85 2.97 19.61
N GLY A 221 -1.29 2.12 20.55
CA GLY A 221 -2.07 2.53 21.71
C GLY A 221 -2.96 1.42 22.26
N VAL A 222 -4.03 1.82 22.97
CA VAL A 222 -5.07 0.90 23.48
C VAL A 222 -6.39 1.16 22.77
N LEU A 223 -7.12 0.09 22.46
CA LEU A 223 -8.44 0.07 21.81
C LEU A 223 -9.49 -0.49 22.77
N GLU A 224 -10.70 0.07 22.74
CA GLU A 224 -11.90 -0.48 23.39
C GLU A 224 -12.91 -0.92 22.32
N GLY A 225 -13.20 -2.21 22.25
CA GLY A 225 -14.07 -2.82 21.24
C GLY A 225 -15.52 -3.02 21.70
N LYS A 226 -16.34 -3.65 20.85
CA LYS A 226 -17.70 -4.06 21.15
C LYS A 226 -17.82 -5.59 21.11
N VAL A 227 -18.51 -6.17 22.09
CA VAL A 227 -18.95 -7.57 22.06
C VAL A 227 -20.41 -7.65 21.59
N THR A 228 -20.73 -8.59 20.70
CA THR A 228 -22.09 -8.93 20.29
C THR A 228 -22.32 -10.43 20.38
N ASN A 229 -23.56 -10.86 20.68
CA ASN A 229 -23.95 -12.27 20.55
C ASN A 229 -24.42 -12.51 19.11
N ASN A 230 -23.77 -13.40 18.38
CA ASN A 230 -24.29 -13.95 17.13
C ASN A 230 -25.28 -15.06 17.50
N GLY A 231 -26.56 -14.87 17.12
CA GLY A 231 -27.75 -15.40 17.80
C GLY A 231 -27.85 -16.91 18.03
N HIS A 232 -27.00 -17.72 17.37
CA HIS A 232 -27.00 -19.17 17.52
C HIS A 232 -25.63 -19.81 17.81
N LYS A 233 -24.50 -19.11 17.67
CA LYS A 233 -23.16 -19.76 17.68
C LYS A 233 -22.03 -19.07 18.46
N GLY A 234 -22.25 -17.93 19.14
CA GLY A 234 -21.29 -17.43 20.14
C GLY A 234 -21.16 -15.91 20.28
N LYS A 235 -20.06 -15.47 20.91
CA LYS A 235 -19.69 -14.05 21.03
C LYS A 235 -18.78 -13.64 19.87
N ILE A 236 -19.08 -12.51 19.24
CA ILE A 236 -18.18 -11.79 18.34
C ILE A 236 -17.56 -10.64 19.12
N TYR A 237 -16.24 -10.57 19.14
CA TYR A 237 -15.49 -9.38 19.54
C TYR A 237 -15.19 -8.57 18.28
N SER A 238 -15.44 -7.27 18.32
CA SER A 238 -15.32 -6.38 17.16
C SER A 238 -14.61 -5.08 17.52
N PHE A 239 -13.58 -4.74 16.74
CA PHE A 239 -12.80 -3.51 16.83
C PHE A 239 -12.85 -2.83 15.46
N ARG A 240 -13.65 -1.78 15.35
CA ARG A 240 -13.90 -1.03 14.12
C ARG A 240 -13.15 0.30 14.14
N GLY A 241 -12.86 0.88 12.97
CA GLY A 241 -12.27 2.21 12.87
C GLY A 241 -10.84 2.32 13.44
N ILE A 242 -10.07 1.23 13.39
CA ILE A 242 -8.66 1.23 13.78
C ILE A 242 -7.86 1.86 12.64
N PRO A 243 -7.12 2.97 12.82
CA PRO A 243 -6.27 3.50 11.76
C PRO A 243 -5.10 2.53 11.53
N TYR A 244 -4.78 2.25 10.27
CA TYR A 244 -3.55 1.52 9.90
C TYR A 244 -2.49 2.43 9.28
N ALA A 245 -2.85 3.67 8.95
CA ALA A 245 -1.94 4.72 8.50
C ALA A 245 -2.38 6.10 9.03
N GLN A 246 -1.52 7.12 8.90
CA GLN A 246 -1.93 8.51 9.06
C GLN A 246 -2.95 8.91 7.98
N PRO A 247 -3.92 9.79 8.28
CA PRO A 247 -4.87 10.30 7.30
C PRO A 247 -4.15 10.95 6.10
N PRO A 248 -4.43 10.57 4.84
CA PRO A 248 -3.79 11.09 3.63
C PRO A 248 -4.32 12.48 3.25
N LEU A 249 -4.27 13.41 4.20
CA LEU A 249 -4.71 14.80 4.08
C LEU A 249 -3.54 15.70 3.64
N GLY A 250 -3.83 16.72 2.83
CA GLY A 250 -2.84 17.74 2.43
C GLY A 250 -1.59 17.14 1.80
N ASP A 251 -0.43 17.31 2.42
CA ASP A 251 0.85 16.75 1.97
C ASP A 251 0.99 15.22 2.11
N LEU A 252 -0.01 14.52 2.66
CA LEU A 252 -0.08 13.05 2.64
C LEU A 252 -1.04 12.50 1.56
N ARG A 253 -1.82 13.38 0.91
CA ARG A 253 -2.67 13.03 -0.23
C ARG A 253 -1.84 12.44 -1.35
N PHE A 254 -2.35 11.43 -2.06
CA PHE A 254 -1.64 10.72 -3.14
C PHE A 254 -0.21 10.28 -2.79
N LYS A 255 0.11 10.02 -1.52
CA LYS A 255 1.40 9.46 -1.07
C LYS A 255 1.22 8.03 -0.53
N ALA A 256 2.34 7.33 -0.40
CA ALA A 256 2.55 6.29 0.60
C ALA A 256 1.71 6.51 1.87
N PRO A 257 0.84 5.56 2.27
CA PRO A 257 0.30 5.50 3.61
C PRO A 257 1.42 5.55 4.66
N GLN A 258 1.51 6.66 5.40
CA GLN A 258 2.54 6.83 6.43
C GLN A 258 2.14 6.10 7.73
N PRO A 259 3.09 5.57 8.51
CA PRO A 259 2.80 4.92 9.79
C PRO A 259 1.95 5.79 10.72
N VAL A 260 1.07 5.16 11.51
CA VAL A 260 0.19 5.85 12.45
C VAL A 260 1.02 6.57 13.53
N LYS A 261 0.58 7.76 13.95
CA LYS A 261 1.12 8.43 15.14
C LYS A 261 0.49 7.80 16.40
N PRO A 262 1.27 7.19 17.31
CA PRO A 262 0.70 6.53 18.49
C PRO A 262 -0.11 7.49 19.37
N TRP A 263 -1.18 6.99 19.98
CA TRP A 263 -2.07 7.75 20.85
C TRP A 263 -1.93 7.36 22.32
N ASN A 264 -2.10 8.35 23.19
CA ASN A 264 -2.21 8.15 24.63
C ASN A 264 -3.66 7.84 25.03
N GLY A 265 -3.84 7.07 26.10
CA GLY A 265 -5.15 6.67 26.60
C GLY A 265 -5.77 5.48 25.85
N VAL A 266 -7.10 5.43 25.83
CA VAL A 266 -7.90 4.37 25.18
C VAL A 266 -8.73 4.99 24.05
N ARG A 267 -8.63 4.43 22.85
CA ARG A 267 -9.39 4.83 21.66
C ARG A 267 -10.66 3.99 21.55
N ASP A 268 -11.78 4.66 21.31
CA ASP A 268 -13.05 4.01 20.99
C ASP A 268 -12.93 3.32 19.62
N ALA A 269 -13.10 1.99 19.60
CA ALA A 269 -13.13 1.14 18.41
C ALA A 269 -14.48 0.40 18.29
N LYS A 270 -15.57 0.98 18.81
CA LYS A 270 -16.92 0.41 18.74
C LYS A 270 -17.68 0.83 17.46
N LYS A 271 -17.17 1.85 16.75
CA LYS A 271 -17.77 2.47 15.54
C LYS A 271 -16.87 2.29 14.31
N LEU A 272 -17.47 2.28 13.12
CA LEU A 272 -16.74 2.33 11.85
C LEU A 272 -15.94 3.64 11.72
N GLY A 273 -14.83 3.58 10.99
CA GLY A 273 -14.17 4.77 10.44
C GLY A 273 -14.89 5.26 9.19
N ASN A 274 -14.44 6.37 8.62
CA ASN A 274 -15.04 6.92 7.38
C ASN A 274 -14.71 6.04 6.17
N GLU A 275 -15.62 5.95 5.21
CA GLU A 275 -15.30 5.41 3.88
C GLU A 275 -14.39 6.37 3.11
N CYS A 276 -13.53 5.84 2.23
CA CYS A 276 -12.82 6.69 1.28
C CYS A 276 -13.79 7.30 0.29
N TYR A 277 -13.59 8.58 -0.06
CA TYR A 277 -14.41 9.25 -1.07
C TYR A 277 -14.47 8.46 -2.38
N GLN A 278 -15.69 8.23 -2.86
CA GLN A 278 -15.96 7.40 -4.02
C GLN A 278 -17.27 7.79 -4.70
N TYR A 279 -17.36 7.54 -6.00
CA TYR A 279 -18.63 7.40 -6.70
C TYR A 279 -18.95 5.91 -6.79
N ASN A 280 -20.01 5.49 -6.12
CA ASN A 280 -20.40 4.09 -6.10
C ASN A 280 -21.05 3.76 -7.46
N ILE A 281 -20.36 2.95 -8.27
CA ILE A 281 -20.78 2.59 -9.63
C ILE A 281 -22.03 1.69 -9.66
N PHE A 282 -22.38 1.06 -8.54
CA PHE A 282 -23.52 0.16 -8.39
C PHE A 282 -24.80 0.95 -8.06
N SER A 283 -24.77 1.76 -6.99
CA SER A 283 -25.90 2.63 -6.61
C SER A 283 -26.00 3.91 -7.44
N LYS A 284 -24.96 4.24 -8.23
CA LYS A 284 -24.83 5.48 -9.02
C LYS A 284 -24.85 6.75 -8.17
N THR A 285 -24.51 6.65 -6.88
CA THR A 285 -24.45 7.76 -5.90
C THR A 285 -23.02 8.21 -5.61
N LEU A 286 -22.86 9.51 -5.30
CA LEU A 286 -21.65 10.03 -4.68
C LEU A 286 -21.79 9.88 -3.15
N ASN A 287 -20.98 9.04 -2.52
CA ASN A 287 -21.02 8.87 -1.06
C ASN A 287 -20.36 10.07 -0.35
N GLN A 288 -20.84 10.43 0.84
CA GLN A 288 -20.15 11.35 1.75
C GLN A 288 -18.98 10.62 2.44
N GLY A 289 -17.95 10.28 1.65
CA GLY A 289 -16.70 9.75 2.17
C GLY A 289 -15.81 10.83 2.80
N SER A 290 -14.58 10.44 3.13
CA SER A 290 -13.51 11.31 3.63
C SER A 290 -12.19 10.96 2.94
N GLU A 291 -11.20 11.86 3.00
CA GLU A 291 -9.80 11.51 2.74
C GLU A 291 -9.16 10.91 4.00
N ASP A 292 -9.65 11.23 5.20
CA ASP A 292 -9.35 10.47 6.42
C ASP A 292 -10.16 9.16 6.43
N CYS A 293 -9.65 8.14 5.74
CA CYS A 293 -10.34 6.87 5.51
C CYS A 293 -9.48 5.59 5.67
N LEU A 294 -8.21 5.70 6.06
CA LEU A 294 -7.28 4.56 6.13
C LEU A 294 -7.47 3.71 7.41
N TYR A 295 -8.64 3.08 7.47
CA TYR A 295 -9.15 2.31 8.61
C TYR A 295 -9.28 0.81 8.29
N ILE A 296 -8.96 -0.02 9.28
CA ILE A 296 -9.18 -1.47 9.28
C ILE A 296 -10.18 -1.84 10.39
N ASN A 297 -10.97 -2.88 10.13
CA ASN A 297 -11.90 -3.47 11.08
C ASN A 297 -11.43 -4.89 11.40
N VAL A 298 -11.34 -5.24 12.68
CA VAL A 298 -10.85 -6.54 13.17
C VAL A 298 -11.94 -7.21 13.98
N PHE A 299 -12.22 -8.47 13.66
CA PHE A 299 -13.24 -9.27 14.31
C PHE A 299 -12.66 -10.63 14.74
N SER A 300 -13.15 -11.19 15.84
CA SER A 300 -12.66 -12.47 16.38
C SER A 300 -13.73 -13.16 17.25
N PRO A 301 -13.78 -14.51 17.30
CA PRO A 301 -14.60 -15.23 18.27
C PRO A 301 -13.97 -15.26 19.67
N ASN A 302 -12.66 -15.02 19.81
CA ASN A 302 -11.93 -15.12 21.07
C ASN A 302 -10.67 -14.22 21.13
N LEU A 303 -10.57 -13.37 22.16
CA LEU A 303 -9.38 -12.52 22.39
C LEU A 303 -8.27 -13.20 23.21
N LYS A 304 -8.56 -14.34 23.84
CA LYS A 304 -7.61 -15.14 24.63
C LYS A 304 -7.76 -16.64 24.31
N PRO A 305 -7.46 -17.05 23.08
CA PRO A 305 -7.48 -18.45 22.70
C PRO A 305 -6.26 -19.19 23.26
N THR A 306 -6.35 -20.51 23.37
CA THR A 306 -5.24 -21.35 23.82
C THR A 306 -4.14 -21.50 22.76
N ASN A 307 -4.48 -21.37 21.48
CA ASN A 307 -3.57 -21.32 20.33
C ASN A 307 -3.93 -20.09 19.46
N PRO A 308 -2.99 -19.46 18.73
CA PRO A 308 -3.31 -18.31 17.85
C PRO A 308 -4.31 -18.63 16.73
N LEU A 309 -5.20 -17.68 16.41
CA LEU A 309 -6.32 -17.87 15.45
C LEU A 309 -5.99 -17.35 14.05
N PRO A 310 -6.30 -18.12 13.01
CA PRO A 310 -7.32 -17.45 11.48
C PRO A 310 -7.50 -16.01 10.95
N VAL A 311 -6.61 -15.04 11.20
CA VAL A 311 -6.56 -13.77 10.45
C VAL A 311 -6.64 -13.94 8.91
N MET A 312 -7.85 -14.14 8.39
CA MET A 312 -8.24 -13.89 7.00
C MET A 312 -8.36 -12.37 6.82
N VAL A 313 -7.45 -11.78 6.04
CA VAL A 313 -7.54 -10.36 5.67
C VAL A 313 -8.29 -10.23 4.36
N TRP A 314 -9.44 -9.56 4.39
CA TRP A 314 -10.24 -9.30 3.21
C TRP A 314 -9.89 -7.93 2.60
N ILE A 315 -9.63 -7.91 1.30
CA ILE A 315 -9.46 -6.70 0.50
C ILE A 315 -10.70 -6.63 -0.40
N HIS A 316 -11.45 -5.52 -0.34
CA HIS A 316 -12.72 -5.41 -1.07
C HIS A 316 -12.50 -5.22 -2.58
N GLY A 317 -13.50 -5.64 -3.36
CA GLY A 317 -13.59 -5.35 -4.80
C GLY A 317 -13.99 -3.91 -5.10
N GLY A 318 -14.69 -3.69 -6.22
CA GLY A 318 -15.12 -2.35 -6.67
C GLY A 318 -14.17 -1.68 -7.67
N GLY A 319 -13.29 -2.46 -8.31
CA GLY A 319 -12.47 -2.02 -9.45
C GLY A 319 -11.61 -0.79 -9.17
N PHE A 320 -11.05 -0.69 -7.96
CA PHE A 320 -10.22 0.44 -7.48
C PHE A 320 -10.91 1.83 -7.52
N THR A 321 -12.23 1.89 -7.73
CA THR A 321 -13.00 3.16 -7.82
C THR A 321 -14.03 3.34 -6.70
N CYS A 322 -14.44 2.24 -6.05
CA CYS A 322 -15.40 2.22 -4.96
C CYS A 322 -15.21 0.97 -4.08
N GLY A 323 -16.01 0.85 -3.02
CA GLY A 323 -15.94 -0.21 -2.01
C GLY A 323 -15.49 0.31 -0.65
N SER A 324 -15.74 -0.46 0.40
CA SER A 324 -15.30 -0.18 1.77
C SER A 324 -15.20 -1.46 2.60
N GLY A 325 -14.39 -1.46 3.66
CA GLY A 325 -14.24 -2.60 4.57
C GLY A 325 -15.35 -2.71 5.64
N THR A 326 -16.56 -2.21 5.37
CA THR A 326 -17.64 -2.11 6.36
C THR A 326 -18.35 -3.45 6.58
N ASP A 327 -18.82 -3.70 7.81
CA ASP A 327 -19.59 -4.90 8.16
C ASP A 327 -21.08 -4.84 7.74
N GLU A 328 -21.48 -3.82 6.98
CA GLU A 328 -22.75 -3.82 6.25
C GLU A 328 -22.61 -4.48 4.86
N SER A 329 -21.46 -4.32 4.21
CA SER A 329 -21.11 -4.97 2.93
C SER A 329 -20.39 -6.30 3.11
N TYR A 330 -19.60 -6.45 4.16
CA TYR A 330 -18.76 -7.63 4.42
C TYR A 330 -18.92 -8.13 5.87
N GLY A 331 -20.18 -8.40 6.26
CA GLY A 331 -20.52 -8.88 7.60
C GLY A 331 -19.82 -10.21 7.95
N PRO A 332 -19.06 -10.30 9.05
CA PRO A 332 -18.17 -11.42 9.32
C PRO A 332 -18.84 -12.60 10.06
N ASP A 333 -20.15 -12.53 10.29
CA ASP A 333 -20.98 -13.50 11.04
C ASP A 333 -20.91 -14.95 10.50
N TYR A 334 -20.49 -15.08 9.24
CA TYR A 334 -20.32 -16.36 8.54
C TYR A 334 -18.90 -16.91 8.71
N LEU A 335 -17.86 -16.07 8.61
CA LEU A 335 -16.45 -16.47 8.68
C LEU A 335 -15.95 -16.73 10.12
N ILE A 336 -16.42 -15.98 11.11
CA ILE A 336 -15.98 -16.06 12.53
C ILE A 336 -16.26 -17.44 13.18
N ARG A 337 -16.95 -18.33 12.48
CA ARG A 337 -17.21 -19.72 12.90
C ARG A 337 -15.93 -20.57 13.01
N HIS A 338 -14.81 -20.16 12.39
CA HIS A 338 -13.60 -20.98 12.26
C HIS A 338 -12.28 -20.16 12.38
N ASP A 339 -11.31 -20.68 13.15
CA ASP A 339 -10.09 -19.97 13.60
C ASP A 339 -8.77 -20.42 12.92
N THR A 340 -8.01 -19.44 12.29
CA THR A 340 -5.50 -18.83 10.98
C THR A 340 -4.66 -17.43 10.85
N PRO A 341 -3.49 -17.19 11.51
CA PRO A 341 -2.57 -16.04 11.25
C PRO A 341 -1.30 -16.41 10.41
N LYS A 342 -0.36 -15.54 9.93
CA LYS A 342 -0.08 -14.07 10.01
C LYS A 342 0.78 -13.57 8.79
N THR A 343 1.28 -12.30 8.80
CA THR A 343 1.54 -11.48 7.58
C THR A 343 2.55 -10.28 7.68
N TYR A 344 2.94 -9.67 6.51
CA TYR A 344 3.30 -8.23 6.18
C TYR A 344 4.73 -7.62 6.37
N PRO A 345 5.11 -6.41 5.80
CA PRO A 345 4.83 -5.71 4.48
C PRO A 345 6.01 -4.82 3.86
N GLU A 346 5.72 -3.87 2.92
CA GLU A 346 6.59 -2.97 2.07
C GLU A 346 6.71 -1.44 2.47
N LYS A 347 7.47 -0.56 1.73
CA LYS A 347 7.10 0.82 1.18
C LYS A 347 8.20 1.93 0.92
N ASP A 348 8.09 2.98 0.05
CA ASP A 348 7.18 3.45 -1.05
C ASP A 348 7.83 4.59 -1.96
N GLU A 349 7.10 5.19 -2.94
CA GLU A 349 7.50 5.85 -4.22
C GLU A 349 7.45 7.42 -4.29
N LYS A 350 7.96 8.08 -5.38
CA LYS A 350 7.48 9.40 -5.97
C LYS A 350 8.29 10.15 -7.04
N GLU A 351 7.60 10.74 -8.05
CA GLU A 351 7.70 12.20 -8.38
C GLU A 351 6.49 12.82 -9.15
N ILE A 352 5.65 12.06 -9.90
CA ILE A 352 4.47 12.60 -10.66
C ILE A 352 3.41 13.34 -9.79
N TYR A 353 3.59 13.34 -8.48
CA TYR A 353 2.68 13.75 -7.42
C TYR A 353 2.08 15.17 -7.51
N GLU A 354 2.91 16.20 -7.65
CA GLU A 354 2.51 17.57 -7.28
C GLU A 354 1.43 18.19 -8.20
N PHE A 355 1.21 17.64 -9.40
CA PHE A 355 0.15 18.12 -10.31
C PHE A 355 -1.28 17.80 -9.81
N PHE A 356 -1.53 16.58 -9.34
CA PHE A 356 -2.88 16.16 -8.91
C PHE A 356 -3.28 16.76 -7.55
N LYS A 357 -2.29 17.05 -6.70
CA LYS A 357 -2.43 17.58 -5.35
C LYS A 357 -3.32 18.82 -5.27
N ALA A 358 -3.21 19.72 -6.25
CA ALA A 358 -3.90 21.02 -6.29
C ALA A 358 -5.39 20.99 -6.69
N LEU A 359 -5.94 19.86 -7.11
CA LEU A 359 -7.33 19.77 -7.60
C LEU A 359 -8.35 19.47 -6.50
N ARG A 360 -9.47 20.20 -6.48
CA ARG A 360 -10.64 19.86 -5.66
C ARG A 360 -11.17 18.47 -6.03
N PHE A 361 -11.45 17.64 -5.03
CA PHE A 361 -11.74 16.21 -5.19
C PHE A 361 -12.91 15.94 -6.16
N GLU A 362 -13.96 16.74 -6.08
CA GLU A 362 -15.17 16.67 -6.90
C GLU A 362 -14.90 16.84 -8.40
N THR A 363 -13.76 17.46 -8.75
CA THR A 363 -13.28 17.68 -10.12
C THR A 363 -12.63 16.45 -10.74
N LEU A 364 -12.22 15.48 -9.92
CA LEU A 364 -11.52 14.26 -10.35
C LEU A 364 -12.51 13.11 -10.60
N VAL A 365 -13.40 12.85 -9.64
CA VAL A 365 -14.31 11.68 -9.66
C VAL A 365 -15.37 11.72 -10.78
N LYS A 366 -15.68 12.90 -11.32
CA LYS A 366 -16.71 13.07 -12.38
C LYS A 366 -16.15 13.16 -13.82
N LYS A 367 -14.87 12.84 -14.06
CA LYS A 367 -14.26 12.93 -15.40
C LYS A 367 -13.92 11.56 -15.98
N HIS A 368 -14.65 11.15 -17.03
CA HIS A 368 -14.14 10.17 -17.99
C HIS A 368 -13.01 10.81 -18.80
N ILE A 369 -11.80 10.24 -18.70
CA ILE A 369 -10.64 10.61 -19.52
C ILE A 369 -10.38 9.43 -20.47
N THR A 370 -10.85 9.55 -21.71
CA THR A 370 -10.71 8.50 -22.72
C THR A 370 -9.42 8.69 -23.50
N VAL A 371 -8.56 7.67 -23.55
CA VAL A 371 -7.20 7.78 -24.13
C VAL A 371 -7.08 7.07 -25.49
N THR A 372 -7.83 5.98 -25.70
CA THR A 372 -7.75 5.17 -26.93
C THR A 372 -9.10 4.97 -27.64
N TYR A 373 -9.03 4.54 -28.90
CA TYR A 373 -10.19 4.14 -29.70
C TYR A 373 -10.97 2.96 -29.08
N ALA A 374 -10.27 1.97 -28.50
CA ALA A 374 -10.90 0.85 -27.81
C ALA A 374 -11.70 1.32 -26.58
N GLU A 375 -11.15 2.26 -25.80
CA GLU A 375 -11.81 2.83 -24.61
C GLU A 375 -13.01 3.74 -24.98
N THR A 376 -13.00 4.34 -26.18
CA THR A 376 -14.13 5.16 -26.68
C THR A 376 -15.34 4.30 -27.09
N ASN A 377 -15.08 3.10 -27.60
CA ASN A 377 -16.09 2.30 -28.32
C ASN A 377 -16.49 1.00 -27.64
N LYS A 378 -15.61 0.33 -26.87
CA LYS A 378 -15.99 -0.90 -26.11
C LYS A 378 -16.89 -0.64 -24.91
N GLU A 379 -16.87 0.58 -24.35
CA GLU A 379 -17.47 0.94 -23.06
C GLU A 379 -17.11 -0.02 -21.89
N LEU A 380 -16.02 -0.79 -21.97
CA LEU A 380 -15.61 -1.69 -20.89
C LEU A 380 -15.34 -0.92 -19.58
N LEU A 381 -15.34 -1.64 -18.44
CA LEU A 381 -15.19 -1.02 -17.12
C LEU A 381 -13.82 -0.34 -17.00
N PHE A 382 -13.76 0.94 -17.38
CA PHE A 382 -12.52 1.67 -17.54
C PHE A 382 -12.14 2.34 -16.22
N VAL A 383 -11.01 1.90 -15.68
CA VAL A 383 -10.43 2.40 -14.43
C VAL A 383 -9.23 3.28 -14.80
N PRO A 384 -9.37 4.62 -14.90
CA PRO A 384 -8.27 5.52 -15.29
C PRO A 384 -7.13 5.58 -14.27
N PHE A 385 -7.41 5.23 -13.01
CA PHE A 385 -6.45 5.21 -11.90
C PHE A 385 -6.47 3.82 -11.28
N SER A 386 -5.51 2.98 -11.65
CA SER A 386 -5.42 1.56 -11.31
C SER A 386 -3.97 1.19 -10.99
N ILE A 387 -3.70 -0.09 -10.72
CA ILE A 387 -2.35 -0.65 -10.68
C ILE A 387 -1.66 -0.42 -12.03
N VAL A 388 -0.43 0.10 -12.00
CA VAL A 388 0.42 0.39 -13.17
C VAL A 388 1.82 -0.17 -12.94
N VAL A 389 2.64 -0.26 -13.99
CA VAL A 389 4.08 -0.47 -13.82
C VAL A 389 4.70 0.82 -13.31
N GLU A 390 5.22 0.78 -12.09
CA GLU A 390 5.76 1.92 -11.39
C GLU A 390 7.14 2.28 -11.95
N LYS A 391 7.32 3.56 -12.28
CA LYS A 391 8.57 4.10 -12.83
C LYS A 391 9.45 4.55 -11.67
N GLN A 392 10.73 4.19 -11.69
CA GLN A 392 11.64 4.68 -10.65
C GLN A 392 11.70 6.21 -10.70
N PHE A 393 11.25 6.83 -9.62
CA PHE A 393 11.34 8.26 -9.36
C PHE A 393 11.91 8.41 -7.93
N GLY A 394 12.99 9.18 -7.78
CA GLY A 394 13.77 9.24 -6.52
C GLY A 394 14.30 7.87 -6.06
N ASP A 395 14.73 7.80 -4.80
CA ASP A 395 15.22 6.58 -4.12
C ASP A 395 14.07 5.69 -3.58
N ASN A 396 12.90 5.88 -4.17
CA ASN A 396 11.63 5.57 -3.54
C ASN A 396 11.18 4.14 -3.96
N GLU A 397 10.75 3.31 -3.02
CA GLU A 397 10.35 1.91 -3.27
C GLU A 397 9.17 1.82 -4.24
N ARG A 398 9.07 0.69 -4.95
CA ARG A 398 8.01 0.41 -5.92
C ARG A 398 7.41 -0.95 -5.67
N PHE A 399 6.09 -1.01 -5.62
CA PHE A 399 5.32 -2.25 -5.46
C PHE A 399 5.32 -3.05 -6.77
N MET A 400 5.04 -2.41 -7.91
CA MET A 400 4.98 -3.05 -9.25
C MET A 400 6.12 -2.60 -10.18
N VAL A 401 7.33 -3.13 -9.96
CA VAL A 401 8.53 -2.78 -10.74
C VAL A 401 8.52 -3.21 -12.22
N ALA A 402 7.63 -4.11 -12.62
CA ALA A 402 7.45 -4.63 -13.98
C ALA A 402 5.99 -5.06 -14.20
N GLU A 403 5.59 -5.45 -15.41
CA GLU A 403 4.21 -5.89 -15.68
C GLU A 403 3.85 -7.14 -14.84
N PRO A 404 2.60 -7.25 -14.32
CA PRO A 404 2.19 -8.40 -13.51
C PRO A 404 2.46 -9.76 -14.16
N ILE A 405 2.25 -9.89 -15.47
CA ILE A 405 2.51 -11.12 -16.22
C ILE A 405 4.02 -11.45 -16.30
N GLU A 406 4.89 -10.45 -16.34
CA GLU A 406 6.34 -10.63 -16.41
C GLU A 406 6.89 -10.99 -15.03
N VAL A 407 6.41 -10.35 -13.97
CA VAL A 407 6.72 -10.72 -12.57
C VAL A 407 6.25 -12.15 -12.29
N LEU A 408 5.01 -12.51 -12.67
CA LEU A 408 4.48 -13.85 -12.46
C LEU A 408 5.27 -14.93 -13.23
N ARG A 409 5.73 -14.63 -14.45
CA ARG A 409 6.56 -15.55 -15.23
C ARG A 409 7.96 -15.70 -14.66
N ASN A 410 8.64 -14.59 -14.38
CA ASN A 410 10.06 -14.55 -14.02
C ASN A 410 10.29 -14.87 -12.53
N CYS A 411 9.46 -14.33 -11.64
CA CYS A 411 9.56 -14.47 -10.19
C CYS A 411 8.54 -15.45 -9.61
N GLY A 412 7.33 -15.54 -10.19
CA GLY A 412 6.23 -16.34 -9.64
C GLY A 412 5.43 -15.62 -8.57
N ILE A 413 4.66 -16.38 -7.80
CA ILE A 413 4.24 -15.98 -6.45
C ILE A 413 5.27 -16.46 -5.43
N HIS A 414 5.16 -16.02 -4.17
CA HIS A 414 6.06 -16.44 -3.09
C HIS A 414 6.02 -17.96 -2.91
N ASP A 415 7.19 -18.62 -2.94
CA ASP A 415 7.33 -20.07 -2.70
C ASP A 415 6.61 -20.50 -1.41
N GLY A 416 5.85 -21.58 -1.45
CA GLY A 416 5.13 -22.12 -0.28
C GLY A 416 3.89 -21.31 0.17
N VAL A 417 3.50 -20.26 -0.56
CA VAL A 417 2.18 -19.62 -0.38
C VAL A 417 1.19 -20.30 -1.32
N ASP A 418 0.35 -21.19 -0.77
CA ASP A 418 -0.71 -21.85 -1.53
C ASP A 418 -1.82 -20.86 -1.89
N VAL A 419 -2.53 -21.10 -3.01
CA VAL A 419 -3.55 -20.18 -3.55
C VAL A 419 -4.86 -20.91 -3.85
N MET A 420 -5.99 -20.28 -3.55
CA MET A 420 -7.31 -20.70 -3.99
C MET A 420 -7.95 -19.54 -4.79
N GLU A 421 -8.37 -19.82 -6.01
CA GLU A 421 -8.81 -18.83 -7.00
C GLU A 421 -9.92 -19.44 -7.88
N GLY A 422 -10.76 -18.62 -8.48
CA GLY A 422 -11.82 -19.09 -9.35
C GLY A 422 -12.65 -17.97 -9.96
N TYR A 423 -13.69 -18.36 -10.67
CA TYR A 423 -14.58 -17.46 -11.39
C TYR A 423 -16.03 -17.95 -11.34
N THR A 424 -16.99 -17.04 -11.56
CA THR A 424 -18.42 -17.35 -11.61
C THR A 424 -18.86 -17.84 -13.00
N GLU A 425 -20.03 -18.47 -13.10
CA GLU A 425 -20.50 -18.99 -14.39
C GLU A 425 -20.73 -17.89 -15.44
N ASP A 426 -21.32 -16.77 -15.04
CA ASP A 426 -21.83 -15.70 -15.90
C ASP A 426 -21.13 -14.33 -15.69
N GLU A 427 -19.87 -14.33 -15.23
CA GLU A 427 -19.02 -13.14 -14.97
C GLU A 427 -19.36 -11.88 -15.79
N GLY A 428 -19.41 -12.00 -17.13
CA GLY A 428 -19.60 -10.90 -18.06
C GLY A 428 -20.95 -10.18 -17.99
N VAL A 429 -21.93 -10.69 -17.23
CA VAL A 429 -23.19 -9.99 -16.93
C VAL A 429 -22.93 -8.63 -16.26
N VAL A 430 -21.84 -8.50 -15.48
CA VAL A 430 -21.39 -7.25 -14.86
C VAL A 430 -21.09 -6.12 -15.86
N PHE A 431 -20.94 -6.43 -17.15
CA PHE A 431 -20.74 -5.41 -18.16
C PHE A 431 -22.04 -4.75 -18.66
N LEU A 432 -23.21 -5.35 -18.45
CA LEU A 432 -24.49 -4.64 -18.65
C LEU A 432 -24.74 -3.60 -17.55
N THR A 433 -24.27 -3.87 -16.34
CA THR A 433 -24.70 -3.19 -15.12
C THR A 433 -24.04 -1.83 -14.92
N ALA A 434 -22.81 -1.66 -15.41
CA ALA A 434 -21.96 -0.48 -15.20
C ALA A 434 -22.37 0.78 -16.03
N GLY A 435 -23.68 1.00 -16.22
CA GLY A 435 -24.23 2.26 -16.76
C GLY A 435 -24.08 2.49 -18.26
N LYS A 436 -24.02 1.41 -19.07
CA LYS A 436 -23.64 1.46 -20.49
C LYS A 436 -24.83 1.46 -21.43
N ASP A 437 -24.61 1.90 -22.67
CA ASP A 437 -25.58 1.76 -23.74
C ASP A 437 -25.38 0.41 -24.46
N VAL A 438 -26.24 -0.57 -24.13
CA VAL A 438 -26.22 -1.91 -24.75
C VAL A 438 -26.44 -1.86 -26.27
N TYR A 439 -27.23 -0.91 -26.77
CA TYR A 439 -27.46 -0.73 -28.22
C TYR A 439 -26.24 -0.14 -28.91
N LYS A 440 -25.53 0.78 -28.25
CA LYS A 440 -24.20 1.24 -28.70
C LYS A 440 -23.21 0.07 -28.71
N MET A 441 -23.12 -0.74 -27.65
CA MET A 441 -22.22 -1.91 -27.62
C MET A 441 -22.50 -2.88 -28.78
N ILE A 442 -23.76 -3.21 -29.03
CA ILE A 442 -24.18 -4.03 -30.19
C ILE A 442 -23.79 -3.38 -31.52
N SER A 443 -24.07 -2.08 -31.68
CA SER A 443 -23.74 -1.32 -32.91
C SER A 443 -22.23 -1.32 -33.20
N GLN A 444 -21.40 -1.12 -32.16
CA GLN A 444 -19.94 -1.13 -32.31
C GLN A 444 -19.42 -2.54 -32.62
N ALA A 445 -19.97 -3.58 -31.99
CA ALA A 445 -19.59 -4.98 -32.20
C ALA A 445 -19.88 -5.51 -33.63
N ASN A 446 -20.85 -4.92 -34.33
CA ASN A 446 -21.13 -5.21 -35.73
C ASN A 446 -20.36 -4.32 -36.71
N LYS A 447 -20.03 -3.08 -36.31
CA LYS A 447 -19.41 -2.10 -37.19
C LYS A 447 -17.88 -2.21 -37.25
N TYR A 448 -17.24 -2.70 -36.19
CA TYR A 448 -15.78 -2.72 -36.04
C TYR A 448 -15.29 -4.06 -35.47
N PRO A 449 -14.61 -4.93 -36.26
CA PRO A 449 -14.00 -6.16 -35.75
C PRO A 449 -13.05 -5.92 -34.57
N GLU A 450 -12.42 -4.75 -34.50
CA GLU A 450 -11.56 -4.27 -33.42
C GLU A 450 -12.28 -4.19 -32.07
N PHE A 451 -13.62 -4.09 -32.04
CA PHE A 451 -14.42 -4.15 -30.81
C PHE A 451 -14.27 -5.49 -30.09
N LEU A 452 -14.05 -6.58 -30.83
CA LEU A 452 -13.88 -7.94 -30.29
C LEU A 452 -12.40 -8.30 -30.01
N VAL A 453 -11.45 -7.42 -30.31
CA VAL A 453 -10.02 -7.65 -30.08
C VAL A 453 -9.67 -7.37 -28.62
N PRO A 454 -9.02 -8.30 -27.89
CA PRO A 454 -8.70 -8.10 -26.47
C PRO A 454 -7.84 -6.86 -26.20
N LYS A 455 -7.99 -6.21 -25.03
CA LYS A 455 -7.20 -4.99 -24.73
C LYS A 455 -5.69 -5.26 -24.85
N THR A 456 -5.20 -6.40 -24.36
CA THR A 456 -3.82 -6.87 -24.53
C THR A 456 -3.39 -6.91 -26.00
N MET A 457 -4.15 -7.59 -26.87
CA MET A 457 -3.84 -7.69 -28.30
C MET A 457 -3.94 -6.35 -29.02
N SER A 458 -4.85 -5.46 -28.61
CA SER A 458 -4.96 -4.11 -29.16
C SER A 458 -3.73 -3.23 -28.88
N ILE A 459 -2.95 -3.56 -27.85
CA ILE A 459 -1.72 -2.86 -27.45
C ILE A 459 -0.47 -3.48 -28.11
N TYR A 460 -0.36 -4.81 -28.13
CA TYR A 460 0.89 -5.49 -28.52
C TYR A 460 0.89 -6.10 -29.94
N CYS A 461 -0.26 -6.29 -30.59
CA CYS A 461 -0.34 -6.93 -31.91
C CYS A 461 -0.48 -5.88 -33.04
N PRO A 462 0.17 -6.06 -34.21
CA PRO A 462 -0.09 -5.29 -35.42
C PRO A 462 -1.58 -5.26 -35.82
N LEU A 463 -2.04 -4.16 -36.43
CA LEU A 463 -3.47 -3.99 -36.81
C LEU A 463 -4.00 -5.12 -37.71
N ILE A 464 -3.18 -5.68 -38.59
CA ILE A 464 -3.57 -6.83 -39.43
C ILE A 464 -3.92 -8.07 -38.61
N ASP A 465 -3.15 -8.34 -37.55
CA ASP A 465 -3.40 -9.44 -36.62
C ASP A 465 -4.62 -9.15 -35.75
N GLN A 466 -4.81 -7.90 -35.32
CA GLN A 466 -6.04 -7.46 -34.64
C GLN A 466 -7.27 -7.73 -35.52
N MET A 467 -7.22 -7.42 -36.82
CA MET A 467 -8.32 -7.71 -37.76
C MET A 467 -8.56 -9.23 -37.97
N GLU A 468 -7.53 -10.08 -37.87
CA GLU A 468 -7.71 -11.55 -37.90
C GLU A 468 -8.32 -12.06 -36.58
N VAL A 469 -7.81 -11.61 -35.44
CA VAL A 469 -8.30 -11.91 -34.09
C VAL A 469 -9.78 -11.54 -33.94
N GLY A 470 -10.17 -10.33 -34.33
CA GLY A 470 -11.55 -9.85 -34.23
C GLY A 470 -12.54 -10.74 -34.99
N LYS A 471 -12.13 -11.22 -36.18
CA LYS A 471 -12.89 -12.20 -36.97
C LYS A 471 -12.93 -13.58 -36.33
N MET A 472 -11.82 -14.08 -35.79
CA MET A 472 -11.80 -15.37 -35.09
C MET A 472 -12.72 -15.37 -33.87
N ILE A 473 -12.80 -14.26 -33.13
CA ILE A 473 -13.69 -14.09 -31.97
C ILE A 473 -15.14 -13.92 -32.42
N LYS A 474 -15.41 -13.16 -33.50
CA LYS A 474 -16.73 -13.06 -34.12
C LYS A 474 -17.25 -14.44 -34.55
N GLN A 475 -16.44 -15.22 -35.24
CA GLN A 475 -16.80 -16.56 -35.71
C GLN A 475 -17.00 -17.56 -34.56
N PHE A 476 -16.21 -17.49 -33.48
CA PHE A 476 -16.36 -18.41 -32.34
C PHE A 476 -17.60 -18.12 -31.49
N TYR A 477 -17.89 -16.85 -31.19
CA TYR A 477 -19.01 -16.47 -30.32
C TYR A 477 -20.34 -16.25 -31.07
N PHE A 478 -20.30 -15.86 -32.35
CA PHE A 478 -21.48 -15.48 -33.13
C PHE A 478 -21.63 -16.23 -34.45
N LYS A 479 -20.68 -17.10 -34.85
CA LYS A 479 -20.71 -17.80 -36.15
C LYS A 479 -20.85 -16.84 -37.36
N ASP A 480 -20.24 -15.67 -37.23
CA ASP A 480 -20.34 -14.52 -38.14
C ASP A 480 -21.77 -13.91 -38.29
N GLU A 481 -22.76 -14.34 -37.49
CA GLU A 481 -24.06 -13.67 -37.34
C GLU A 481 -23.89 -12.25 -36.75
N GLU A 482 -24.78 -11.31 -37.08
CA GLU A 482 -24.81 -10.00 -36.41
C GLU A 482 -25.05 -10.17 -34.90
N VAL A 483 -24.36 -9.38 -34.08
CA VAL A 483 -24.72 -9.23 -32.66
C VAL A 483 -26.09 -8.58 -32.62
N SER A 484 -27.02 -9.15 -31.88
CA SER A 484 -28.37 -8.61 -31.65
C SER A 484 -28.70 -8.66 -30.16
N MET A 485 -29.90 -8.20 -29.81
CA MET A 485 -30.44 -8.39 -28.48
C MET A 485 -30.71 -9.88 -28.18
N ASP A 486 -31.01 -10.70 -29.19
CA ASP A 486 -31.35 -12.13 -29.06
C ASP A 486 -30.12 -13.00 -28.75
N ASN A 487 -28.96 -12.68 -29.34
CA ASN A 487 -27.69 -13.38 -29.08
C ASN A 487 -26.75 -12.62 -28.11
N LEU A 488 -27.24 -11.58 -27.44
CA LEU A 488 -26.49 -10.74 -26.49
C LEU A 488 -25.74 -11.55 -25.42
N TYR A 489 -26.30 -12.67 -24.96
CA TYR A 489 -25.66 -13.57 -23.99
C TYR A 489 -24.29 -14.10 -24.47
N ASN A 490 -24.10 -14.30 -25.79
CA ASN A 490 -22.81 -14.71 -26.35
C ASN A 490 -21.75 -13.59 -26.20
N LEU A 491 -22.18 -12.33 -26.28
CA LEU A 491 -21.31 -11.17 -26.02
C LEU A 491 -20.90 -11.10 -24.54
N LEU A 492 -21.82 -11.41 -23.62
CA LEU A 492 -21.50 -11.50 -22.18
C LEU A 492 -20.54 -12.65 -21.90
N LYS A 493 -20.73 -13.81 -22.54
CA LYS A 493 -19.82 -14.96 -22.44
C LYS A 493 -18.41 -14.59 -22.93
N TYR A 494 -18.30 -13.93 -24.09
CA TYR A 494 -17.05 -13.37 -24.61
C TYR A 494 -16.36 -12.43 -23.59
N PHE A 495 -17.06 -11.44 -23.05
CA PHE A 495 -16.47 -10.51 -22.09
C PHE A 495 -16.07 -11.18 -20.77
N GLY A 496 -16.86 -12.13 -20.27
CA GLY A 496 -16.52 -12.92 -19.08
C GLY A 496 -15.26 -13.77 -19.29
N ALA A 497 -15.10 -14.34 -20.48
CA ALA A 497 -13.92 -15.11 -20.85
C ALA A 497 -12.67 -14.24 -21.06
N GLU A 498 -12.77 -13.09 -21.76
CA GLU A 498 -11.64 -12.14 -21.91
C GLU A 498 -11.18 -11.60 -20.56
N SER A 499 -12.13 -11.19 -19.70
CA SER A 499 -11.82 -10.36 -18.53
C SER A 499 -11.50 -11.14 -17.26
N PHE A 500 -12.01 -12.37 -17.11
CA PHE A 500 -11.91 -13.14 -15.86
C PHE A 500 -11.41 -14.57 -16.11
N LYS A 501 -12.18 -15.39 -16.87
CA LYS A 501 -11.89 -16.84 -16.95
C LYS A 501 -10.53 -17.15 -17.57
N TYR A 502 -10.18 -16.49 -18.67
CA TYR A 502 -8.88 -16.73 -19.31
C TYR A 502 -7.68 -16.24 -18.46
N PRO A 503 -7.68 -15.00 -17.92
CA PRO A 503 -6.65 -14.55 -16.98
C PRO A 503 -6.42 -15.49 -15.79
N THR A 504 -7.47 -15.98 -15.14
CA THR A 504 -7.37 -16.97 -14.04
C THR A 504 -6.69 -18.26 -14.51
N ILE A 505 -7.14 -18.85 -15.62
CA ILE A 505 -6.55 -20.10 -16.13
C ILE A 505 -5.08 -19.92 -16.55
N LEU A 506 -4.72 -18.75 -17.08
CA LEU A 506 -3.34 -18.39 -17.38
C LEU A 506 -2.49 -18.31 -16.11
N PHE A 507 -2.99 -17.69 -15.03
CA PHE A 507 -2.32 -17.65 -13.73
C PHE A 507 -2.13 -19.07 -13.16
N GLN A 508 -3.19 -19.89 -13.13
CA GLN A 508 -3.15 -21.28 -12.68
C GLN A 508 -2.06 -22.07 -13.41
N LYS A 509 -2.01 -21.97 -14.75
CA LYS A 509 -0.99 -22.66 -15.56
C LYS A 509 0.42 -22.14 -15.32
N ILE A 510 0.66 -20.83 -15.20
CA ILE A 510 2.01 -20.28 -14.94
C ILE A 510 2.54 -20.72 -13.57
N CYS A 511 1.70 -20.69 -12.53
CA CYS A 511 2.07 -21.10 -11.18
C CYS A 511 2.24 -22.63 -11.08
N ALA A 512 1.34 -23.43 -11.67
CA ALA A 512 1.47 -24.89 -11.68
C ALA A 512 2.73 -25.38 -12.41
N LYS A 513 3.14 -24.67 -13.48
CA LYS A 513 4.39 -24.92 -14.23
C LYS A 513 5.66 -24.73 -13.39
N ARG A 514 5.58 -24.02 -12.25
CA ARG A 514 6.68 -23.83 -11.28
C ARG A 514 6.76 -24.92 -10.22
N GLY A 515 5.63 -25.54 -9.84
CA GLY A 515 5.59 -26.59 -8.82
C GLY A 515 6.05 -26.13 -7.42
N LYS A 516 5.84 -24.86 -7.06
CA LYS A 516 6.27 -24.26 -5.78
C LYS A 516 5.13 -23.98 -4.78
N ASN A 517 3.90 -24.21 -5.20
CA ASN A 517 2.67 -23.82 -4.52
C ASN A 517 1.59 -24.85 -4.86
N ASN A 518 0.75 -25.23 -3.90
CA ASN A 518 -0.54 -25.86 -4.19
C ASN A 518 -1.50 -24.77 -4.67
N ILE A 519 -2.32 -25.10 -5.67
CA ILE A 519 -3.22 -24.13 -6.30
C ILE A 519 -4.58 -24.79 -6.48
N PHE A 520 -5.66 -24.14 -6.05
CA PHE A 520 -7.00 -24.70 -6.02
C PHE A 520 -7.93 -23.84 -6.88
N LEU A 521 -8.22 -24.31 -8.10
CA LEU A 521 -9.14 -23.67 -9.05
C LEU A 521 -10.59 -24.03 -8.73
N TYR A 522 -11.48 -23.05 -8.60
CA TYR A 522 -12.93 -23.26 -8.54
C TYR A 522 -13.69 -22.62 -9.70
N LYS A 523 -14.86 -23.18 -10.00
CA LYS A 523 -15.91 -22.54 -10.79
C LYS A 523 -17.15 -22.41 -9.90
N PHE A 524 -17.70 -21.21 -9.80
CA PHE A 524 -18.84 -20.94 -8.92
C PHE A 524 -20.16 -20.97 -9.70
N THR A 525 -21.04 -21.92 -9.36
CA THR A 525 -22.32 -22.18 -10.06
C THR A 525 -23.52 -22.17 -9.11
N CYS A 526 -23.34 -21.75 -7.86
CA CYS A 526 -24.41 -21.66 -6.86
C CYS A 526 -25.59 -20.82 -7.37
N LYS A 527 -26.80 -21.41 -7.36
CA LYS A 527 -28.06 -20.79 -7.82
C LYS A 527 -29.12 -20.85 -6.73
N SER A 528 -29.27 -19.77 -5.98
CA SER A 528 -30.26 -19.56 -4.92
C SER A 528 -30.78 -18.12 -4.92
N GLU A 529 -31.63 -17.77 -3.96
CA GLU A 529 -32.09 -16.39 -3.75
C GLU A 529 -30.97 -15.42 -3.32
N LEU A 530 -29.76 -15.91 -3.06
CA LEU A 530 -28.56 -15.10 -2.84
C LEU A 530 -27.95 -14.53 -4.15
N ASN A 531 -28.36 -15.01 -5.32
CA ASN A 531 -27.93 -14.51 -6.63
C ASN A 531 -28.66 -13.20 -6.98
N VAL A 532 -28.37 -12.17 -6.19
CA VAL A 532 -29.12 -10.92 -6.10
C VAL A 532 -28.58 -9.81 -7.00
N PHE A 533 -27.35 -9.91 -7.52
CA PHE A 533 -26.76 -8.81 -8.27
C PHE A 533 -27.53 -8.49 -9.55
N LYS A 534 -28.25 -9.47 -10.13
CA LYS A 534 -29.20 -9.23 -11.24
C LYS A 534 -30.33 -8.26 -10.88
N HIS A 535 -30.86 -8.35 -9.66
CA HIS A 535 -31.93 -7.50 -9.13
C HIS A 535 -31.40 -6.12 -8.77
N ILE A 536 -30.31 -6.06 -7.99
CA ILE A 536 -29.68 -4.81 -7.52
C ILE A 536 -29.27 -3.92 -8.69
N MET A 537 -28.82 -4.52 -9.80
CA MET A 537 -28.32 -3.79 -10.96
C MET A 537 -29.34 -3.60 -12.09
N GLY A 538 -30.59 -4.03 -11.91
CA GLY A 538 -31.68 -3.78 -12.86
C GLY A 538 -31.55 -4.45 -14.22
N VAL A 539 -30.81 -5.57 -14.33
CA VAL A 539 -30.62 -6.27 -15.62
C VAL A 539 -31.76 -7.24 -15.98
N GLU A 540 -32.77 -7.36 -15.12
CA GLU A 540 -33.95 -8.22 -15.34
C GLU A 540 -34.83 -7.79 -16.53
N ASP A 541 -34.76 -6.53 -16.93
CA ASP A 541 -35.44 -6.05 -18.14
C ASP A 541 -34.68 -6.38 -19.44
N PHE A 542 -33.40 -6.75 -19.35
CA PHE A 542 -32.53 -7.02 -20.49
C PHE A 542 -32.45 -8.53 -20.79
N ILE A 543 -33.62 -9.09 -21.14
CA ILE A 543 -33.84 -10.37 -21.85
C ILE A 543 -33.60 -11.66 -21.05
N LEU A 544 -32.76 -11.66 -20.02
CA LEU A 544 -32.38 -12.88 -19.28
C LEU A 544 -33.43 -13.33 -18.22
N ARG A 545 -34.71 -12.94 -18.37
CA ARG A 545 -35.77 -13.05 -17.35
C ARG A 545 -35.97 -14.45 -16.75
N ASP A 546 -35.92 -15.50 -17.58
CA ASP A 546 -36.13 -16.89 -17.13
C ASP A 546 -34.83 -17.62 -16.75
N LYS A 547 -33.66 -16.96 -16.82
CA LYS A 547 -32.36 -17.57 -16.48
C LYS A 547 -31.90 -17.15 -15.08
N THR A 548 -31.65 -18.14 -14.22
CA THR A 548 -30.87 -17.92 -13.00
C THR A 548 -29.39 -17.93 -13.34
N LEU A 549 -28.80 -16.73 -13.35
CA LEU A 549 -27.40 -16.45 -13.64
C LEU A 549 -26.56 -16.51 -12.37
N VAL A 550 -25.24 -16.65 -12.52
CA VAL A 550 -24.23 -16.48 -11.45
C VAL A 550 -23.24 -15.42 -11.90
N SER A 551 -23.58 -14.16 -11.65
CA SER A 551 -22.82 -12.97 -12.08
C SER A 551 -21.51 -12.80 -11.29
N HIS A 552 -20.62 -11.93 -11.77
CA HIS A 552 -19.51 -11.41 -10.95
C HIS A 552 -20.02 -10.94 -9.58
N GLY A 553 -19.42 -11.44 -8.49
CA GLY A 553 -19.76 -11.08 -7.11
C GLY A 553 -20.96 -11.82 -6.50
N ASP A 554 -21.69 -12.68 -7.23
CA ASP A 554 -22.75 -13.52 -6.65
C ASP A 554 -22.22 -14.60 -5.68
N ASP A 555 -20.90 -14.77 -5.55
CA ASP A 555 -20.21 -15.62 -4.57
C ASP A 555 -20.08 -14.96 -3.19
N LEU A 556 -19.90 -13.63 -3.14
CA LEU A 556 -19.74 -12.85 -1.91
C LEU A 556 -20.86 -13.07 -0.87
N PRO A 557 -22.17 -13.15 -1.23
CA PRO A 557 -23.25 -13.43 -0.28
C PRO A 557 -23.19 -14.81 0.38
N TYR A 558 -22.42 -15.75 -0.18
CA TYR A 558 -22.22 -17.08 0.40
C TYR A 558 -21.01 -17.13 1.35
N ILE A 559 -20.13 -16.11 1.30
CA ILE A 559 -18.94 -15.94 2.15
C ILE A 559 -19.22 -14.96 3.30
N PHE A 560 -19.92 -13.86 3.00
CA PHE A 560 -20.18 -12.74 3.91
C PHE A 560 -21.68 -12.53 4.15
N HIS A 561 -22.01 -12.09 5.35
CA HIS A 561 -23.35 -11.63 5.69
C HIS A 561 -23.55 -10.20 5.16
N ILE A 562 -24.10 -10.06 3.95
CA ILE A 562 -24.38 -8.76 3.34
C ILE A 562 -25.74 -8.25 3.83
N LYS A 563 -25.73 -7.31 4.77
CA LYS A 563 -26.91 -6.81 5.51
C LYS A 563 -28.05 -6.34 4.59
N LEU A 564 -27.71 -5.63 3.51
CA LEU A 564 -28.67 -5.14 2.50
C LEU A 564 -29.56 -6.26 1.95
N LEU A 565 -29.05 -7.48 1.84
CA LEU A 565 -29.79 -8.60 1.26
C LEU A 565 -30.81 -9.18 2.23
N THR A 566 -30.45 -9.26 3.52
CA THR A 566 -31.39 -9.62 4.58
C THR A 566 -32.44 -8.55 4.83
N ASP A 567 -32.11 -7.26 4.61
CA ASP A 567 -33.09 -6.17 4.68
C ASP A 567 -34.09 -6.23 3.49
N ILE A 568 -33.63 -6.61 2.29
CA ILE A 568 -34.48 -6.80 1.10
C ILE A 568 -35.32 -8.09 1.19
N ASN A 569 -34.73 -9.20 1.65
CA ASN A 569 -35.40 -10.50 1.78
C ASN A 569 -35.01 -11.20 3.09
N PRO A 570 -35.74 -10.93 4.20
CA PRO A 570 -35.47 -11.53 5.51
C PRO A 570 -35.52 -13.07 5.55
N LYS A 571 -36.15 -13.72 4.56
CA LYS A 571 -36.25 -15.19 4.50
C LYS A 571 -34.90 -15.87 4.24
N ILE A 572 -33.93 -15.17 3.65
CA ILE A 572 -32.56 -15.67 3.39
C ILE A 572 -31.95 -16.26 4.66
N ALA A 573 -32.05 -15.54 5.79
CA ALA A 573 -31.52 -15.97 7.09
C ALA A 573 -32.20 -17.22 7.68
N THR A 574 -33.27 -17.72 7.04
CA THR A 574 -34.05 -18.89 7.47
C THR A 574 -34.14 -20.01 6.43
N ASN A 575 -33.63 -19.83 5.21
CA ASN A 575 -33.71 -20.86 4.17
C ASN A 575 -32.60 -21.91 4.36
N SER A 576 -32.99 -23.14 4.71
CA SER A 576 -32.07 -24.27 4.90
C SER A 576 -31.24 -24.60 3.65
N ARG A 577 -31.73 -24.33 2.43
CA ARG A 577 -30.99 -24.54 1.18
C ARG A 577 -29.83 -23.55 1.04
N ALA A 578 -30.10 -22.25 1.14
CA ALA A 578 -29.07 -21.22 1.08
C ALA A 578 -28.09 -21.34 2.27
N LEU A 579 -28.59 -21.64 3.47
CA LEU A 579 -27.74 -21.87 4.65
C LEU A 579 -26.81 -23.08 4.49
N LYS A 580 -27.24 -24.19 3.88
CA LYS A 580 -26.35 -25.32 3.52
C LYS A 580 -25.22 -24.85 2.60
N MET A 581 -25.54 -24.04 1.59
CA MET A 581 -24.57 -23.54 0.62
C MET A 581 -23.57 -22.55 1.25
N ILE A 582 -24.04 -21.62 2.11
CA ILE A 582 -23.19 -20.75 2.95
C ILE A 582 -22.27 -21.61 3.84
N ASP A 583 -22.80 -22.61 4.54
CA ASP A 583 -22.01 -23.47 5.42
C ASP A 583 -20.96 -24.30 4.63
N GLN A 584 -21.24 -24.71 3.39
CA GLN A 584 -20.26 -25.37 2.51
C GLN A 584 -19.16 -24.40 2.01
N VAL A 585 -19.55 -23.21 1.51
CA VAL A 585 -18.62 -22.20 0.98
C VAL A 585 -17.70 -21.65 2.09
N THR A 586 -18.27 -21.22 3.21
CA THR A 586 -17.49 -20.74 4.37
C THR A 586 -16.55 -21.82 4.92
N LYS A 587 -16.95 -23.10 4.87
CA LYS A 587 -16.11 -24.23 5.29
C LYS A 587 -14.94 -24.47 4.33
N LEU A 588 -15.11 -24.33 3.02
CA LEU A 588 -14.01 -24.39 2.04
C LEU A 588 -12.98 -23.29 2.29
N TRP A 589 -13.41 -22.02 2.39
CA TRP A 589 -12.52 -20.87 2.63
C TRP A 589 -11.75 -20.98 3.95
N THR A 590 -12.42 -21.37 5.03
CA THR A 590 -11.81 -21.48 6.36
C THR A 590 -10.97 -22.73 6.55
N ASN A 591 -11.28 -23.84 5.86
CA ASN A 591 -10.36 -24.97 5.72
C ASN A 591 -9.09 -24.56 4.96
N PHE A 592 -9.26 -23.90 3.80
CA PHE A 592 -8.14 -23.48 2.96
C PHE A 592 -7.16 -22.58 3.71
N ALA A 593 -7.67 -21.54 4.36
CA ALA A 593 -6.87 -20.71 5.25
C ALA A 593 -6.13 -21.57 6.28
N LYS A 594 -6.85 -22.46 6.98
CA LYS A 594 -6.33 -23.20 8.15
C LYS A 594 -5.30 -24.28 7.83
N TYR A 595 -5.37 -24.89 6.66
CA TYR A 595 -4.60 -26.09 6.31
C TYR A 595 -3.84 -26.00 4.98
N GLY A 596 -3.95 -24.88 4.25
CA GLY A 596 -3.48 -24.79 2.85
C GLY A 596 -4.33 -25.60 1.86
N ASN A 597 -5.40 -26.25 2.33
CA ASN A 597 -6.23 -27.18 1.55
C ASN A 597 -7.72 -26.95 1.88
N PRO A 598 -8.60 -26.68 0.89
CA PRO A 598 -10.03 -26.46 1.14
C PRO A 598 -10.78 -27.74 1.59
N THR A 599 -10.29 -28.91 1.18
CA THR A 599 -10.81 -30.25 1.52
C THR A 599 -9.69 -31.10 2.15
N PRO A 600 -9.30 -30.83 3.41
CA PRO A 600 -8.24 -31.55 4.11
C PRO A 600 -8.65 -32.98 4.52
N ASP A 601 -9.96 -33.25 4.48
CA ASP A 601 -10.62 -34.49 4.82
C ASP A 601 -11.91 -34.63 3.99
N GLU A 602 -12.56 -35.79 4.07
CA GLU A 602 -13.80 -36.09 3.33
C GLU A 602 -15.06 -35.45 3.94
N SER A 603 -14.97 -34.56 4.95
CA SER A 603 -16.15 -34.01 5.65
C SER A 603 -17.10 -33.18 4.79
N LEU A 604 -16.61 -32.70 3.64
CA LEU A 604 -17.41 -32.00 2.62
C LEU A 604 -17.96 -32.92 1.51
N GLY A 605 -17.73 -34.24 1.59
CA GLY A 605 -18.19 -35.23 0.61
C GLY A 605 -17.42 -35.23 -0.72
N VAL A 606 -16.31 -34.50 -0.80
CA VAL A 606 -15.47 -34.35 -1.99
C VAL A 606 -14.01 -34.10 -1.59
N ILE A 607 -13.06 -34.57 -2.41
CA ILE A 607 -11.65 -34.21 -2.32
C ILE A 607 -11.30 -33.38 -3.56
N TRP A 608 -11.00 -32.10 -3.33
CA TRP A 608 -10.47 -31.15 -4.31
C TRP A 608 -8.95 -31.31 -4.37
N LYS A 609 -8.43 -31.68 -5.54
CA LYS A 609 -6.99 -31.79 -5.76
C LYS A 609 -6.39 -30.44 -6.17
N PRO A 610 -5.10 -30.19 -5.88
CA PRO A 610 -4.38 -29.07 -6.50
C PRO A 610 -4.39 -29.18 -8.03
N TYR A 611 -4.54 -28.04 -8.69
CA TYR A 611 -4.48 -27.89 -10.14
C TYR A 611 -3.09 -28.27 -10.67
N THR A 612 -3.06 -29.11 -11.70
CA THR A 612 -1.85 -29.51 -12.42
C THR A 612 -2.00 -29.25 -13.91
N LEU A 613 -0.90 -29.13 -14.66
CA LEU A 613 -0.96 -28.92 -16.12
C LEU A 613 -1.62 -30.10 -16.86
N GLU A 614 -1.50 -31.31 -16.32
CA GLU A 614 -2.05 -32.55 -16.89
C GLU A 614 -3.53 -32.75 -16.51
N GLY A 615 -3.83 -32.76 -15.20
CA GLY A 615 -5.19 -33.01 -14.71
C GLY A 615 -6.11 -31.80 -14.88
N GLN A 616 -5.59 -30.59 -14.67
CA GLN A 616 -6.35 -29.32 -14.69
C GLN A 616 -7.60 -29.41 -13.79
N ASP A 617 -7.42 -30.03 -12.62
CA ASP A 617 -8.43 -30.31 -11.61
C ASP A 617 -9.06 -29.01 -11.08
N PHE A 618 -10.38 -29.01 -10.92
CA PHE A 618 -11.14 -27.89 -10.35
C PHE A 618 -12.29 -28.39 -9.47
N LEU A 619 -12.84 -27.52 -8.62
CA LEU A 619 -14.09 -27.77 -7.92
C LEU A 619 -15.21 -26.90 -8.49
N ASP A 620 -16.29 -27.54 -8.94
CA ASP A 620 -17.57 -26.87 -9.17
C ASP A 620 -18.26 -26.64 -7.81
N ILE A 621 -18.44 -25.37 -7.46
CA ILE A 621 -19.09 -24.92 -6.23
C ILE A 621 -20.52 -24.51 -6.60
N GLY A 622 -21.40 -25.50 -6.66
CA GLY A 622 -22.83 -25.35 -6.92
C GLY A 622 -23.69 -25.65 -5.69
N GLU A 623 -24.91 -26.15 -5.91
CA GLU A 623 -25.77 -26.68 -4.82
C GLU A 623 -25.17 -27.95 -4.16
N ASN A 624 -24.30 -28.65 -4.89
CA ASN A 624 -23.39 -29.67 -4.38
C ASN A 624 -21.98 -29.37 -4.89
N LEU A 625 -20.97 -29.84 -4.18
CA LEU A 625 -19.58 -29.67 -4.57
C LEU A 625 -19.18 -30.83 -5.48
N VAL A 626 -18.66 -30.55 -6.69
CA VAL A 626 -18.34 -31.58 -7.68
C VAL A 626 -16.91 -31.36 -8.20
N ALA A 627 -16.02 -32.32 -7.95
CA ALA A 627 -14.67 -32.27 -8.51
C ALA A 627 -14.70 -32.60 -10.02
N GLY A 628 -14.00 -31.81 -10.82
CA GLY A 628 -13.92 -31.95 -12.27
C GLY A 628 -12.51 -31.71 -12.81
N THR A 629 -12.35 -31.79 -14.13
CA THR A 629 -11.11 -31.47 -14.85
C THR A 629 -11.42 -30.60 -16.06
N ARG A 630 -10.51 -29.67 -16.42
CA ARG A 630 -10.61 -28.81 -17.61
C ARG A 630 -11.96 -28.08 -17.71
N PRO A 631 -12.28 -27.16 -16.78
CA PRO A 631 -13.53 -26.41 -16.81
C PRO A 631 -13.63 -25.58 -18.09
N ASP A 632 -14.82 -25.42 -18.66
CA ASP A 632 -15.09 -24.59 -19.85
C ASP A 632 -14.12 -24.84 -21.06
N LYS A 633 -13.57 -26.06 -21.15
CA LYS A 633 -12.46 -26.49 -22.03
C LYS A 633 -12.40 -25.83 -23.40
N ASP A 634 -13.43 -25.95 -24.22
CA ASP A 634 -13.37 -25.55 -25.64
C ASP A 634 -13.27 -24.02 -25.82
N GLU A 635 -13.71 -23.25 -24.84
CA GLU A 635 -13.53 -21.80 -24.76
C GLU A 635 -12.10 -21.44 -24.35
N LEU A 636 -11.55 -22.11 -23.34
CA LEU A 636 -10.18 -21.87 -22.90
C LEU A 636 -9.14 -22.31 -23.96
N GLU A 637 -9.32 -23.48 -24.59
CA GLU A 637 -8.46 -23.94 -25.69
C GLU A 637 -8.56 -23.05 -26.94
N PHE A 638 -9.69 -22.37 -27.14
CA PHE A 638 -9.82 -21.30 -28.14
C PHE A 638 -8.97 -20.08 -27.77
N TRP A 639 -9.09 -19.58 -26.53
CA TRP A 639 -8.31 -18.45 -26.05
C TRP A 639 -6.81 -18.72 -26.03
N GLU A 640 -6.36 -19.88 -25.51
CA GLU A 640 -4.96 -20.30 -25.52
C GLU A 640 -4.38 -20.33 -26.93
N ARG A 641 -5.15 -20.80 -27.92
CA ARG A 641 -4.72 -20.82 -29.32
C ARG A 641 -4.54 -19.42 -29.92
N ILE A 642 -5.44 -18.48 -29.62
CA ILE A 642 -5.29 -17.08 -30.09
C ILE A 642 -4.09 -16.42 -29.41
N TYR A 643 -3.99 -16.50 -28.08
CA TYR A 643 -2.84 -15.93 -27.37
C TYR A 643 -1.51 -16.54 -27.81
N THR A 644 -1.45 -17.86 -28.03
CA THR A 644 -0.24 -18.54 -28.54
C THR A 644 0.14 -18.09 -29.97
N LYS A 645 -0.83 -17.78 -30.85
CA LYS A 645 -0.52 -17.30 -32.21
C LYS A 645 -0.08 -15.83 -32.23
N TYR A 646 -0.81 -14.93 -31.57
CA TYR A 646 -0.65 -13.47 -31.78
C TYR A 646 -0.02 -12.71 -30.62
N CYS A 647 -0.11 -13.21 -29.38
CA CYS A 647 0.40 -12.49 -28.21
C CYS A 647 1.02 -13.44 -27.17
N PRO A 648 2.13 -14.15 -27.49
CA PRO A 648 2.62 -15.28 -26.69
C PRO A 648 3.03 -14.93 -25.26
N LYS A 649 3.28 -13.65 -24.96
CA LYS A 649 3.50 -13.11 -23.61
C LYS A 649 2.38 -13.48 -22.62
N TYR A 650 1.15 -13.58 -23.11
CA TYR A 650 -0.05 -13.96 -22.34
C TYR A 650 -0.62 -15.34 -22.74
N ALA A 651 0.17 -16.19 -23.40
CA ALA A 651 -0.09 -17.64 -23.51
C ALA A 651 0.58 -18.40 -22.34
N PRO A 652 0.32 -19.71 -22.08
CA PRO A 652 0.88 -20.48 -20.94
C PRO A 652 2.38 -20.90 -20.97
#